data_AF-A0A0E0P2R0-F1
#
_entry.id   AF-A0A0E0P2R0-F1
#
_cell.length_a   1.000
_cell.length_b   1.000
_cell.length_c   1.000
_cell.angle_alpha   90.00
_cell.angle_beta   90.00
_cell.angle_gamma   90.00
#
_symmetry.space_group_name_H-M   'P 1'
#
loop_
_entity.id
_entity.type
_entity.pdbx_description
1 polymer ?
#
loop_
_entity_poly.entity_id
_entity_poly.type
_entity_poly.pdbx_seq_one_letter_code
_entity_poly.pdbx_strand_id
1 'polypeptide(L)'
;MAPLRTLVIFLLLLLALVPALSRPDGGGGGFYDPARVTQLSWRPRAFLYSGFLSHDECDHLVNLAKGRMEKSMVADNDSGKSIMSQVRTSSGTFLSKHEDDIVSGIEKRVAAWTFLPEENAESIQILHYELGQKYDAHFDYFHDKNNLKRGGHRVATVLMYLTDVKKGGETVFPNAAGRHLQLKDETWSDCARSGLAVKPKKGDALLFFSLHVNATTDPASLHGSCPVIEGEKWSATKWIHVRSFDNPPDVSLDLPCSDENERCTRWAAVGECYRNPKYMVGTKDSLGFCRKSCGSLSYRSARPCPPTATAAAGGRQSGRQRVGECERYSRYSPMQVEFWLEFDIASSSPKSKAPLPNLQLFYCGLQRSPLLRFSAIPGARCRGPARAATRCFEKSMLYINDSSEIGCGNKSHLILDWEGQTMEMRRLLVLFALLSVTAVVPVFLWPDKKGGASDVAVVVAAPPFNASSVTIISWKPRIFFYKGFLSDDECDHLVKLGKEKLKRSMVADNESGKSVMSEVRTSSGMFLDKQQDPVVSGIEERIAAWTLLPQENAENIQILRYENGQKYDPHFDYFQDKVNQLQGGHRYATVLTYLSTVEKGGETVFPNAEGWESQPKDDSFSDCAKKGLAVKAVKGDSVLFFNLQPDGTPDPLSLHGSCPVIEGEKWSAPKWIHVRSYDNASSMKQSEECSDLSENCAAWAASGECNNNAVYMIGTEDAPGQCQKSCNACSL
;
A
#
# COMPACT_ATOMS: atom_id res chain seq x y z
N MET A 1 29.83 51.76 1.53
CA MET A 1 29.28 50.85 2.57
C MET A 1 27.77 50.96 2.82
N ALA A 2 27.06 52.01 2.38
CA ALA A 2 25.60 52.10 2.58
C ALA A 2 24.74 51.00 1.91
N PRO A 3 24.87 50.67 0.61
CA PRO A 3 23.87 49.85 -0.09
C PRO A 3 23.83 48.39 0.38
N LEU A 4 24.96 47.83 0.81
CA LEU A 4 25.04 46.45 1.30
C LEU A 4 24.21 46.23 2.58
N ARG A 5 24.13 47.23 3.46
CA ARG A 5 23.28 47.15 4.67
C ARG A 5 21.79 47.16 4.32
N THR A 6 21.38 47.97 3.33
CA THR A 6 19.99 47.99 2.85
C THR A 6 19.60 46.64 2.26
N LEU A 7 20.47 46.02 1.45
CA LEU A 7 20.24 44.72 0.83
C LEU A 7 20.07 43.60 1.87
N VAL A 8 20.95 43.54 2.88
CA VAL A 8 20.87 42.55 3.96
C VAL A 8 19.61 42.72 4.81
N ILE A 9 19.20 43.96 5.11
CA ILE A 9 17.94 44.23 5.83
C ILE A 9 16.73 43.80 5.00
N PHE A 10 16.76 43.97 3.67
CA PHE A 10 15.68 43.54 2.77
C PHE A 10 15.57 42.01 2.70
N LEU A 11 16.69 41.28 2.63
CA LEU A 11 16.70 39.81 2.70
C LEU A 11 16.20 39.29 4.07
N LEU A 12 16.59 39.92 5.17
CA LEU A 12 16.11 39.52 6.50
C LEU A 12 14.61 39.79 6.69
N LEU A 13 14.08 40.85 6.09
CA LEU A 13 12.63 41.12 6.08
C LEU A 13 11.85 40.14 5.19
N LEU A 14 12.42 39.70 4.06
CA LEU A 14 11.84 38.65 3.23
C LEU A 14 11.79 37.31 3.98
N LEU A 15 12.87 36.94 4.68
CA LEU A 15 12.91 35.75 5.54
C LEU A 15 11.91 35.82 6.71
N ALA A 16 11.65 37.02 7.24
CA ALA A 16 10.65 37.25 8.28
C ALA A 16 9.19 37.35 7.76
N LEU A 17 8.98 37.33 6.43
CA LEU A 17 7.66 37.36 5.79
C LEU A 17 7.24 36.02 5.19
N VAL A 18 8.10 34.99 5.25
CA VAL A 18 7.67 33.60 5.02
C VAL A 18 6.78 33.20 6.21
N PRO A 19 5.50 32.84 6.01
CA PRO A 19 4.68 32.34 7.10
C PRO A 19 5.22 30.98 7.55
N ALA A 20 5.59 30.86 8.82
CA ALA A 20 5.98 29.59 9.43
C ALA A 20 4.75 28.68 9.56
N LEU A 21 4.34 28.05 8.46
CA LEU A 21 3.23 27.10 8.37
C LEU A 21 3.60 25.71 8.89
N SER A 22 4.37 25.65 9.98
CA SER A 22 4.45 24.48 10.85
C SER A 22 3.29 24.52 11.84
N ARG A 23 2.07 24.24 11.34
CA ARG A 23 0.98 23.80 12.22
C ARG A 23 1.35 22.42 12.79
N PRO A 24 1.06 22.12 14.06
CA PRO A 24 0.93 20.74 14.49
C PRO A 24 -0.36 20.18 13.87
N ASP A 25 -0.23 19.32 12.86
CA ASP A 25 -1.36 18.61 12.27
C ASP A 25 -1.86 17.52 13.24
N GLY A 26 -2.77 17.92 14.13
CA GLY A 26 -3.51 17.00 14.96
C GLY A 26 -4.62 16.29 14.17
N GLY A 27 -4.53 14.96 14.04
CA GLY A 27 -5.67 14.10 13.68
C GLY A 27 -6.16 14.21 12.23
N GLY A 28 -5.26 14.36 11.24
CA GLY A 28 -5.58 14.26 9.81
C GLY A 28 -5.07 12.95 9.20
N GLY A 29 -5.89 12.29 8.36
CA GLY A 29 -5.55 10.98 7.81
C GLY A 29 -4.60 11.02 6.60
N GLY A 30 -3.43 10.38 6.73
CA GLY A 30 -2.80 9.60 5.66
C GLY A 30 -2.30 10.32 4.40
N PHE A 31 -1.33 11.22 4.53
CA PHE A 31 -0.40 11.51 3.42
C PHE A 31 0.85 10.63 3.53
N TYR A 32 1.35 10.16 2.38
CA TYR A 32 2.60 9.39 2.28
C TYR A 32 3.48 10.02 1.19
N ASP A 33 4.80 9.92 1.33
CA ASP A 33 5.78 10.60 0.48
C ASP A 33 6.68 9.63 -0.30
N PRO A 34 6.25 9.17 -1.49
CA PRO A 34 7.11 8.40 -2.39
C PRO A 34 8.42 9.07 -2.80
N ALA A 35 8.62 10.39 -2.64
CA ALA A 35 9.95 11.00 -2.85
C ALA A 35 11.01 10.42 -1.90
N ARG A 36 10.58 9.85 -0.77
CA ARG A 36 11.42 9.27 0.29
C ARG A 36 11.50 7.74 0.19
N VAL A 37 10.91 7.14 -0.84
CA VAL A 37 10.89 5.69 -1.09
C VAL A 37 11.97 5.32 -2.11
N THR A 38 12.92 4.49 -1.68
CA THR A 38 13.95 3.88 -2.55
C THR A 38 13.53 2.46 -2.94
N GLN A 39 13.37 2.17 -4.22
CA GLN A 39 13.18 0.81 -4.72
C GLN A 39 14.49 0.02 -4.58
N LEU A 40 14.48 -1.06 -3.79
CA LEU A 40 15.66 -1.89 -3.52
C LEU A 40 15.74 -3.09 -4.46
N SER A 41 14.60 -3.71 -4.79
CA SER A 41 14.50 -4.82 -5.74
C SER A 41 13.06 -4.98 -6.24
N TRP A 42 12.94 -5.61 -7.41
CA TRP A 42 11.67 -6.12 -7.94
C TRP A 42 11.44 -7.61 -7.64
N ARG A 43 12.48 -8.34 -7.21
CA ARG A 43 12.43 -9.78 -6.87
C ARG A 43 13.29 -10.05 -5.62
N PRO A 44 12.71 -10.10 -4.40
CA PRO A 44 11.32 -9.78 -4.10
C PRO A 44 11.06 -8.29 -4.32
N ARG A 45 9.80 -7.88 -4.50
CA ARG A 45 9.45 -6.45 -4.52
C ARG A 45 9.74 -5.86 -3.13
N ALA A 46 10.72 -4.96 -3.04
CA ALA A 46 11.22 -4.43 -1.78
C ALA A 46 11.59 -2.94 -1.90
N PHE A 47 11.15 -2.14 -0.92
CA PHE A 47 11.21 -0.68 -0.93
C PHE A 47 11.56 -0.13 0.46
N LEU A 48 12.48 0.84 0.54
CA LEU A 48 12.89 1.50 1.78
C LEU A 48 12.36 2.93 1.82
N TYR A 49 11.47 3.22 2.77
CA TYR A 49 11.01 4.58 3.07
C TYR A 49 11.91 5.19 4.14
N SER A 50 12.63 6.26 3.79
CA SER A 50 13.54 6.95 4.71
C SER A 50 12.77 7.87 5.66
N GLY A 51 12.82 7.63 6.98
CA GLY A 51 12.11 8.38 8.01
C GLY A 51 10.58 8.34 7.88
N PHE A 52 10.03 7.13 7.68
CA PHE A 52 8.59 6.83 7.67
C PHE A 52 7.91 7.13 9.02
N LEU A 53 8.63 6.89 10.13
CA LEU A 53 8.25 7.32 11.47
C LEU A 53 9.09 8.52 11.91
N SER A 54 8.51 9.39 12.75
CA SER A 54 9.28 10.34 13.55
C SER A 54 10.02 9.63 14.69
N HIS A 55 11.03 10.27 15.27
CA HIS A 55 11.75 9.68 16.40
C HIS A 55 10.85 9.52 17.64
N ASP A 56 9.91 10.44 17.85
CA ASP A 56 8.94 10.39 18.95
C ASP A 56 7.95 9.22 18.77
N GLU A 57 7.51 8.95 17.54
CA GLU A 57 6.71 7.76 17.21
C GLU A 57 7.48 6.46 17.48
N CYS A 58 8.77 6.40 17.14
CA CYS A 58 9.61 5.26 17.47
C CYS A 58 9.74 5.04 18.98
N ASP A 59 10.04 6.09 19.75
CA ASP A 59 10.19 5.99 21.20
C ASP A 59 8.87 5.69 21.90
N HIS A 60 7.74 6.19 21.38
CA HIS A 60 6.39 5.85 21.85
C HIS A 60 6.09 4.35 21.70
N LEU A 61 6.28 3.79 20.52
CA LEU A 61 6.08 2.35 20.26
C LEU A 61 6.97 1.46 21.16
N VAL A 62 8.22 1.87 21.37
CA VAL A 62 9.15 1.19 22.29
C VAL A 62 8.68 1.30 23.75
N ASN A 63 8.16 2.46 24.17
CA ASN A 63 7.69 2.68 25.54
C ASN A 63 6.39 1.94 25.86
N LEU A 64 5.45 1.82 24.91
CA LEU A 64 4.28 0.94 25.03
C LEU A 64 4.69 -0.54 25.23
N ALA A 65 5.76 -0.96 24.54
CA ALA A 65 6.21 -2.35 24.52
C ALA A 65 7.00 -2.78 25.77
N LYS A 66 7.85 -1.90 26.34
CA LYS A 66 8.80 -2.23 27.44
C LYS A 66 8.22 -3.00 28.62
N GLY A 67 6.95 -2.78 28.97
CA GLY A 67 6.26 -3.48 30.07
C GLY A 67 5.58 -4.80 29.69
N ARG A 68 5.64 -5.23 28.43
CA ARG A 68 4.84 -6.33 27.84
C ARG A 68 5.67 -7.34 27.04
N MET A 69 7.00 -7.27 27.08
CA MET A 69 7.90 -8.09 26.26
C MET A 69 8.05 -9.51 26.80
N GLU A 70 7.74 -10.51 25.97
CA GLU A 70 7.95 -11.94 26.26
C GLU A 70 8.90 -12.56 25.22
N LYS A 71 9.31 -13.82 25.40
CA LYS A 71 10.11 -14.54 24.39
C LYS A 71 9.33 -14.64 23.07
N SER A 72 9.94 -14.20 21.96
CA SER A 72 9.26 -14.23 20.66
C SER A 72 8.95 -15.66 20.20
N MET A 73 7.75 -15.82 19.65
CA MET A 73 7.25 -17.07 19.11
C MET A 73 7.31 -17.06 17.57
N VAL A 74 7.15 -18.22 16.94
CA VAL A 74 6.94 -18.40 15.50
C VAL A 74 5.67 -19.20 15.24
N ALA A 75 5.09 -19.11 14.04
CA ALA A 75 4.02 -19.99 13.61
C ALA A 75 4.60 -21.35 13.18
N ASP A 76 3.99 -22.43 13.67
CA ASP A 76 4.30 -23.81 13.30
C ASP A 76 3.68 -24.16 11.93
N ASN A 77 4.48 -24.73 11.02
CA ASN A 77 4.07 -24.98 9.64
C ASN A 77 2.97 -26.05 9.48
N ASP A 78 2.88 -27.01 10.41
CA ASP A 78 1.92 -28.11 10.33
C ASP A 78 0.60 -27.78 11.05
N SER A 79 0.67 -27.21 12.25
CA SER A 79 -0.51 -26.93 13.08
C SER A 79 -1.01 -25.48 13.03
N GLY A 80 -0.19 -24.54 12.55
CA GLY A 80 -0.46 -23.10 12.57
C GLY A 80 -0.37 -22.46 13.96
N LYS A 81 0.08 -23.20 14.98
CA LYS A 81 0.17 -22.73 16.37
C LYS A 81 1.40 -21.88 16.62
N SER A 82 1.31 -20.97 17.59
CA SER A 82 2.44 -20.20 18.11
C SER A 82 3.35 -21.10 18.97
N ILE A 83 4.63 -21.23 18.62
CA ILE A 83 5.61 -22.06 19.34
C ILE A 83 6.92 -21.30 19.64
N MET A 84 7.61 -21.68 20.72
CA MET A 84 8.97 -21.20 21.01
C MET A 84 9.96 -21.82 20.03
N SER A 85 10.96 -21.05 19.58
CA SER A 85 11.94 -21.52 18.60
C SER A 85 13.35 -21.00 18.89
N GLN A 86 14.37 -21.80 18.55
CA GLN A 86 15.78 -21.39 18.55
C GLN A 86 16.15 -20.55 17.31
N VAL A 87 15.29 -20.57 16.29
CA VAL A 87 15.43 -19.88 14.99
C VAL A 87 15.17 -18.36 15.13
N ARG A 88 14.43 -17.97 16.18
CA ARG A 88 14.06 -16.58 16.51
C ARG A 88 14.36 -16.31 17.98
N THR A 89 15.43 -15.58 18.29
CA THR A 89 15.93 -15.47 19.67
C THR A 89 15.51 -14.21 20.42
N SER A 90 14.82 -13.29 19.72
CA SER A 90 14.30 -11.99 20.22
C SER A 90 13.28 -12.10 21.36
N SER A 91 13.04 -10.97 22.01
CA SER A 91 11.83 -10.70 22.78
C SER A 91 10.82 -9.91 21.94
N GLY A 92 9.53 -10.01 22.24
CA GLY A 92 8.48 -9.33 21.47
C GLY A 92 7.14 -9.22 22.19
N THR A 93 6.26 -8.40 21.63
CA THR A 93 4.87 -8.20 22.09
C THR A 93 3.99 -7.67 20.95
N PHE A 94 2.67 -7.65 21.13
CA PHE A 94 1.74 -7.03 20.18
C PHE A 94 1.05 -5.81 20.83
N LEU A 95 0.89 -4.75 20.05
CA LEU A 95 0.02 -3.62 20.38
C LEU A 95 -1.38 -3.87 19.78
N SER A 96 -2.43 -3.45 20.46
CA SER A 96 -3.80 -3.53 19.91
C SER A 96 -3.91 -2.66 18.67
N LYS A 97 -4.75 -3.04 17.70
CA LYS A 97 -5.13 -2.12 16.62
C LYS A 97 -5.71 -0.85 17.22
N HIS A 98 -5.25 0.30 16.76
CA HIS A 98 -5.68 1.62 17.22
C HIS A 98 -5.60 1.81 18.75
N GLU A 99 -4.59 1.24 19.42
CA GLU A 99 -4.46 1.34 20.89
C GLU A 99 -4.36 2.81 21.39
N ASP A 100 -3.85 3.71 20.55
CA ASP A 100 -3.97 5.15 20.69
C ASP A 100 -3.94 5.85 19.32
N ASP A 101 -4.08 7.19 19.31
CA ASP A 101 -4.06 8.02 18.11
C ASP A 101 -2.76 7.94 17.31
N ILE A 102 -1.61 7.70 17.98
CA ILE A 102 -0.31 7.58 17.33
C ILE A 102 -0.24 6.23 16.61
N VAL A 103 -0.61 5.14 17.30
CA VAL A 103 -0.74 3.80 16.70
C VAL A 103 -1.68 3.85 15.49
N SER A 104 -2.88 4.44 15.64
CA SER A 104 -3.85 4.57 14.55
C SER A 104 -3.32 5.43 13.39
N GLY A 105 -2.58 6.51 13.67
CA GLY A 105 -1.92 7.34 12.66
C GLY A 105 -0.85 6.59 11.86
N ILE A 106 -0.09 5.70 12.50
CA ILE A 106 0.91 4.84 11.85
C ILE A 106 0.22 3.75 11.02
N GLU A 107 -0.85 3.14 11.51
CA GLU A 107 -1.61 2.13 10.77
C GLU A 107 -2.22 2.69 9.47
N LYS A 108 -2.82 3.88 9.54
CA LYS A 108 -3.29 4.64 8.36
C LYS A 108 -2.17 4.96 7.37
N ARG A 109 -0.97 5.32 7.86
CA ARG A 109 0.20 5.61 7.02
C ARG A 109 0.71 4.35 6.31
N VAL A 110 0.68 3.20 6.98
CA VAL A 110 1.01 1.89 6.38
C VAL A 110 0.02 1.51 5.28
N ALA A 111 -1.29 1.65 5.53
CA ALA A 111 -2.31 1.38 4.52
C ALA A 111 -2.14 2.29 3.29
N ALA A 112 -1.99 3.60 3.50
CA ALA A 112 -1.79 4.59 2.44
C ALA A 112 -0.57 4.29 1.55
N TRP A 113 0.58 3.91 2.15
CA TRP A 113 1.79 3.58 1.39
C TRP A 113 1.72 2.22 0.67
N THR A 114 1.05 1.23 1.25
CA THR A 114 1.00 -0.14 0.70
C THR A 114 -0.11 -0.36 -0.34
N PHE A 115 -1.07 0.57 -0.45
CA PHE A 115 -2.32 0.39 -1.19
C PHE A 115 -3.16 -0.82 -0.72
N LEU A 116 -3.05 -1.18 0.56
CA LEU A 116 -3.78 -2.29 1.18
C LEU A 116 -4.63 -1.80 2.36
N PRO A 117 -5.88 -2.29 2.54
CA PRO A 117 -6.78 -1.80 3.59
C PRO A 117 -6.30 -2.10 5.03
N GLU A 118 -6.70 -1.27 6.00
CA GLU A 118 -6.32 -1.44 7.42
C GLU A 118 -6.88 -2.73 8.05
N GLU A 119 -8.06 -3.17 7.60
CA GLU A 119 -8.72 -4.41 8.04
C GLU A 119 -8.01 -5.68 7.55
N ASN A 120 -7.13 -5.60 6.54
CA ASN A 120 -6.28 -6.70 6.10
C ASN A 120 -5.04 -6.88 6.98
N ALA A 121 -4.66 -5.89 7.79
CA ALA A 121 -3.44 -5.95 8.58
C ALA A 121 -3.62 -6.77 9.89
N GLU A 122 -2.54 -7.33 10.42
CA GLU A 122 -2.49 -7.79 11.81
C GLU A 122 -2.31 -6.60 12.78
N SER A 123 -2.30 -6.87 14.09
CA SER A 123 -1.75 -5.94 15.09
C SER A 123 -0.26 -5.63 14.83
N ILE A 124 0.22 -4.45 15.25
CA ILE A 124 1.66 -4.16 15.21
C ILE A 124 2.39 -5.07 16.22
N GLN A 125 3.37 -5.85 15.76
CA GLN A 125 4.28 -6.60 16.61
C GLN A 125 5.54 -5.78 16.88
N ILE A 126 5.84 -5.49 18.15
CA ILE A 126 7.12 -4.88 18.56
C ILE A 126 8.10 -5.99 18.91
N LEU A 127 9.36 -5.81 18.52
CA LEU A 127 10.45 -6.76 18.69
C LEU A 127 11.70 -6.07 19.22
N HIS A 128 12.44 -6.79 20.07
CA HIS A 128 13.72 -6.39 20.63
C HIS A 128 14.75 -7.51 20.44
N TYR A 129 15.92 -7.15 19.93
CA TYR A 129 17.07 -8.04 19.79
C TYR A 129 18.27 -7.45 20.55
N GLU A 130 18.73 -8.20 21.55
CA GLU A 130 19.96 -7.95 22.29
C GLU A 130 21.20 -8.43 21.52
N LEU A 131 22.40 -8.23 22.07
CA LEU A 131 23.67 -8.68 21.50
C LEU A 131 23.63 -10.19 21.12
N GLY A 132 23.98 -10.49 19.87
CA GLY A 132 23.97 -11.85 19.31
C GLY A 132 22.58 -12.41 18.96
N GLN A 133 21.49 -11.74 19.34
CA GLN A 133 20.13 -12.20 18.98
C GLN A 133 19.84 -11.93 17.50
N LYS A 134 19.05 -12.83 16.90
CA LYS A 134 18.82 -12.95 15.46
C LYS A 134 17.43 -13.50 15.17
N TYR A 135 17.07 -13.49 13.88
CA TYR A 135 16.00 -14.31 13.33
C TYR A 135 16.51 -14.88 12.00
N ASP A 136 16.64 -16.20 11.90
CA ASP A 136 17.13 -16.83 10.66
C ASP A 136 16.17 -16.66 9.48
N ALA A 137 16.63 -17.05 8.29
CA ALA A 137 15.90 -16.89 7.04
C ALA A 137 14.57 -17.67 7.04
N HIS A 138 13.46 -16.96 6.84
CA HIS A 138 12.10 -17.48 6.83
C HIS A 138 11.21 -16.72 5.84
N PHE A 139 9.98 -17.19 5.67
CA PHE A 139 8.93 -16.52 4.89
C PHE A 139 7.86 -15.97 5.83
N ASP A 140 7.26 -14.84 5.44
CA ASP A 140 6.08 -14.30 6.13
C ASP A 140 4.77 -14.90 5.61
N TYR A 141 4.76 -15.56 4.45
CA TYR A 141 3.60 -16.30 3.97
C TYR A 141 3.44 -17.64 4.71
N PHE A 142 2.20 -18.08 4.94
CA PHE A 142 1.91 -19.34 5.62
C PHE A 142 2.01 -20.56 4.70
N HIS A 143 2.43 -21.69 5.28
CA HIS A 143 2.24 -23.03 4.71
C HIS A 143 1.02 -23.76 5.31
N ASP A 144 0.57 -23.35 6.51
CA ASP A 144 -0.46 -24.06 7.26
C ASP A 144 -1.90 -23.71 6.84
N LYS A 145 -2.81 -24.70 6.89
CA LYS A 145 -4.21 -24.54 6.45
C LYS A 145 -5.12 -23.80 7.44
N ASN A 146 -4.62 -23.29 8.56
CA ASN A 146 -5.41 -22.60 9.58
C ASN A 146 -5.26 -21.08 9.44
N ASN A 147 -4.03 -20.57 9.39
CA ASN A 147 -3.78 -19.16 9.11
C ASN A 147 -4.22 -18.77 7.68
N LEU A 148 -4.12 -19.68 6.70
CA LEU A 148 -4.67 -19.45 5.36
C LEU A 148 -6.20 -19.27 5.29
N LYS A 149 -6.96 -19.67 6.33
CA LYS A 149 -8.40 -19.33 6.44
C LYS A 149 -8.61 -17.93 7.01
N ARG A 150 -7.70 -17.46 7.87
CA ARG A 150 -7.78 -16.17 8.56
C ARG A 150 -7.08 -15.08 7.73
N GLY A 151 -7.81 -14.46 6.83
CA GLY A 151 -7.29 -13.44 5.91
C GLY A 151 -6.48 -14.00 4.73
N GLY A 152 -6.00 -15.24 4.77
CA GLY A 152 -5.17 -15.84 3.72
C GLY A 152 -3.68 -15.63 3.95
N HIS A 153 -2.85 -15.80 2.92
CA HIS A 153 -1.43 -15.45 3.00
C HIS A 153 -1.26 -13.98 3.39
N ARG A 154 -0.20 -13.68 4.14
CA ARG A 154 0.35 -12.32 4.21
C ARG A 154 0.91 -11.96 2.84
N VAL A 155 0.42 -10.87 2.24
CA VAL A 155 0.85 -10.35 0.94
C VAL A 155 2.05 -9.42 1.05
N ALA A 156 2.10 -8.65 2.14
CA ALA A 156 3.11 -7.63 2.37
C ALA A 156 3.46 -7.52 3.86
N THR A 157 4.70 -7.10 4.11
CA THR A 157 5.23 -6.81 5.44
C THR A 157 5.86 -5.42 5.43
N VAL A 158 5.48 -4.57 6.39
CA VAL A 158 6.20 -3.34 6.69
C VAL A 158 6.95 -3.50 8.00
N LEU A 159 8.29 -3.45 7.91
CA LEU A 159 9.23 -3.54 9.02
C LEU A 159 9.81 -2.15 9.29
N MET A 160 9.34 -1.51 10.36
CA MET A 160 9.79 -0.19 10.81
C MET A 160 10.94 -0.34 11.82
N TYR A 161 12.01 0.42 11.66
CA TYR A 161 13.17 0.41 12.56
C TYR A 161 13.03 1.50 13.63
N LEU A 162 13.04 1.10 14.91
CA LEU A 162 12.78 2.00 16.05
C LEU A 162 14.06 2.48 16.74
N THR A 163 15.20 1.83 16.47
CA THR A 163 16.55 2.25 16.88
C THR A 163 17.53 2.16 15.72
N ASP A 164 18.58 2.98 15.79
CA ASP A 164 19.80 2.80 15.02
C ASP A 164 20.63 1.66 15.64
N VAL A 165 21.08 0.70 14.84
CA VAL A 165 22.01 -0.35 15.30
C VAL A 165 23.41 -0.04 14.80
N LYS A 166 24.39 -0.02 15.71
CA LYS A 166 25.76 0.41 15.39
C LYS A 166 26.53 -0.61 14.54
N LYS A 167 26.32 -1.92 14.76
CA LYS A 167 26.79 -2.99 13.86
C LYS A 167 25.89 -4.22 13.93
N GLY A 168 25.69 -4.88 12.80
CA GLY A 168 24.80 -6.04 12.69
C GLY A 168 23.33 -5.64 12.66
N GLY A 169 22.43 -6.60 12.93
CA GLY A 169 21.00 -6.35 12.98
C GLY A 169 20.34 -6.08 11.62
N GLU A 170 21.04 -6.25 10.50
CA GLU A 170 20.49 -6.00 9.17
C GLU A 170 19.31 -6.92 8.84
N THR A 171 18.32 -6.42 8.11
CA THR A 171 17.33 -7.30 7.45
C THR A 171 17.94 -7.76 6.13
N VAL A 172 18.13 -9.07 5.94
CA VAL A 172 18.76 -9.66 4.76
C VAL A 172 17.77 -10.52 3.97
N PHE A 173 17.85 -10.45 2.65
CA PHE A 173 17.14 -11.29 1.68
C PHE A 173 18.16 -12.16 0.92
N PRO A 174 18.45 -13.40 1.36
CA PRO A 174 19.44 -14.25 0.71
C PRO A 174 19.09 -14.56 -0.75
N ASN A 175 17.80 -14.68 -1.08
CA ASN A 175 17.31 -15.09 -2.39
C ASN A 175 17.03 -13.93 -3.37
N ALA A 176 17.31 -12.68 -3.00
CA ALA A 176 17.02 -11.52 -3.84
C ALA A 176 17.81 -11.53 -5.16
N ALA A 177 17.12 -11.25 -6.27
CA ALA A 177 17.77 -10.94 -7.54
C ALA A 177 18.64 -9.69 -7.38
N GLY A 178 19.80 -9.67 -8.03
CA GLY A 178 20.74 -8.55 -7.92
C GLY A 178 21.43 -8.41 -6.55
N ARG A 179 21.30 -9.36 -5.62
CA ARG A 179 21.94 -9.33 -4.28
C ARG A 179 23.43 -8.95 -4.27
N HIS A 180 24.15 -9.31 -5.33
CA HIS A 180 25.58 -9.06 -5.52
C HIS A 180 25.92 -7.67 -6.09
N LEU A 181 24.92 -6.92 -6.58
CA LEU A 181 25.09 -5.56 -7.11
C LEU A 181 25.13 -4.51 -5.99
N GLN A 182 24.56 -4.82 -4.82
CA GLN A 182 24.64 -3.96 -3.65
C GLN A 182 26.06 -4.00 -3.06
N LEU A 183 26.83 -2.94 -3.30
CA LEU A 183 28.14 -2.72 -2.70
C LEU A 183 28.07 -2.71 -1.16
N LYS A 184 28.99 -3.44 -0.52
CA LYS A 184 29.07 -3.58 0.95
C LYS A 184 30.50 -3.38 1.45
N ASP A 185 30.74 -2.25 2.09
CA ASP A 185 31.97 -1.94 2.83
C ASP A 185 32.09 -2.75 4.14
N GLU A 186 33.11 -2.43 4.96
CA GLU A 186 33.39 -3.11 6.25
C GLU A 186 32.42 -2.76 7.40
N THR A 187 31.43 -1.91 7.14
CA THR A 187 30.38 -1.56 8.11
C THR A 187 29.16 -2.49 8.05
N TRP A 188 29.17 -3.50 7.17
CA TRP A 188 28.17 -4.56 7.07
C TRP A 188 28.61 -5.83 7.81
N SER A 189 27.65 -6.61 8.33
CA SER A 189 27.92 -7.95 8.89
C SER A 189 28.13 -9.00 7.79
N ASP A 190 28.87 -10.07 8.11
CA ASP A 190 29.10 -11.20 7.19
C ASP A 190 27.77 -11.90 6.82
N CYS A 191 26.81 -11.90 7.75
CA CYS A 191 25.43 -12.32 7.47
C CYS A 191 24.79 -11.47 6.37
N ALA A 192 24.90 -10.13 6.46
CA ALA A 192 24.34 -9.23 5.45
C ALA A 192 25.04 -9.34 4.09
N ARG A 193 26.31 -9.78 4.05
CA ARG A 193 27.02 -10.05 2.78
C ARG A 193 26.41 -11.22 1.97
N SER A 194 25.59 -12.08 2.57
CA SER A 194 24.95 -13.23 1.89
C SER A 194 23.80 -12.89 0.95
N GLY A 195 23.24 -11.68 1.02
CA GLY A 195 22.02 -11.28 0.29
C GLY A 195 21.96 -9.79 -0.03
N LEU A 196 20.79 -9.35 -0.54
CA LEU A 196 20.41 -7.94 -0.50
C LEU A 196 20.08 -7.61 0.95
N ALA A 197 20.60 -6.52 1.52
CA ALA A 197 20.44 -6.24 2.94
C ALA A 197 20.10 -4.77 3.21
N VAL A 198 19.41 -4.53 4.32
CA VAL A 198 18.96 -3.21 4.79
C VAL A 198 19.41 -3.01 6.22
N LYS A 199 20.09 -1.90 6.49
CA LYS A 199 20.52 -1.56 7.85
C LYS A 199 19.37 -0.94 8.64
N PRO A 200 19.15 -1.34 9.90
CA PRO A 200 18.20 -0.66 10.78
C PRO A 200 18.71 0.74 11.15
N LYS A 201 17.93 1.75 10.76
CA LYS A 201 18.15 3.17 11.05
C LYS A 201 16.85 3.76 11.58
N LYS A 202 16.90 4.51 12.68
CA LYS A 202 15.71 4.97 13.40
C LYS A 202 14.78 5.79 12.48
N GLY A 203 13.50 5.43 12.49
CA GLY A 203 12.46 6.04 11.67
C GLY A 203 12.33 5.46 10.25
N ASP A 204 13.32 4.77 9.70
CA ASP A 204 13.22 4.16 8.37
C ASP A 204 12.31 2.92 8.40
N ALA A 205 11.60 2.65 7.30
CA ALA A 205 10.72 1.49 7.17
C ALA A 205 10.94 0.73 5.86
N LEU A 206 11.03 -0.59 5.95
CA LEU A 206 11.20 -1.51 4.84
C LEU A 206 9.86 -2.20 4.53
N LEU A 207 9.30 -1.92 3.35
CA LEU A 207 8.19 -2.66 2.77
C LEU A 207 8.75 -3.75 1.86
N PHE A 208 8.31 -4.99 2.04
CA PHE A 208 8.52 -6.06 1.06
C PHE A 208 7.26 -6.90 0.87
N PHE A 209 7.13 -7.49 -0.31
CA PHE A 209 6.01 -8.36 -0.65
C PHE A 209 6.41 -9.84 -0.55
N SER A 210 5.56 -10.62 0.11
CA SER A 210 5.70 -12.07 0.27
C SER A 210 5.09 -12.85 -0.90
N LEU A 211 4.27 -12.18 -1.71
CA LEU A 211 3.61 -12.73 -2.89
C LEU A 211 3.96 -11.94 -4.14
N HIS A 212 4.01 -12.66 -5.27
CA HIS A 212 3.96 -12.09 -6.61
C HIS A 212 2.60 -11.40 -6.87
N VAL A 213 2.50 -10.60 -7.94
CA VAL A 213 1.31 -9.76 -8.22
C VAL A 213 0.07 -10.60 -8.60
N ASN A 214 0.26 -11.85 -9.04
CA ASN A 214 -0.78 -12.88 -9.21
C ASN A 214 -1.15 -13.61 -7.90
N ALA A 215 -0.76 -13.10 -6.74
CA ALA A 215 -1.00 -13.66 -5.40
C ALA A 215 -0.39 -15.05 -5.10
N THR A 216 0.44 -15.61 -5.99
CA THR A 216 1.27 -16.79 -5.65
C THR A 216 2.47 -16.39 -4.78
N THR A 217 2.97 -17.31 -3.95
CA THR A 217 4.12 -17.06 -3.08
C THR A 217 5.39 -16.69 -3.85
N ASP A 218 6.23 -15.83 -3.26
CA ASP A 218 7.50 -15.38 -3.84
C ASP A 218 8.70 -16.00 -3.08
N PRO A 219 9.40 -17.02 -3.62
CA PRO A 219 10.56 -17.61 -2.96
C PRO A 219 11.77 -16.68 -2.80
N ALA A 220 11.79 -15.51 -3.48
CA ALA A 220 12.79 -14.48 -3.27
C ALA A 220 12.53 -13.65 -2.00
N SER A 221 11.30 -13.68 -1.46
CA SER A 221 10.92 -13.01 -0.20
C SER A 221 11.47 -13.68 1.07
N LEU A 222 12.24 -14.76 0.92
CA LEU A 222 13.00 -15.38 2.00
C LEU A 222 13.89 -14.31 2.65
N HIS A 223 13.68 -14.04 3.93
CA HIS A 223 14.36 -12.95 4.63
C HIS A 223 14.64 -13.30 6.10
N GLY A 224 15.60 -12.60 6.72
CA GLY A 224 15.93 -12.78 8.13
C GLY A 224 16.48 -11.51 8.76
N SER A 225 16.64 -11.52 10.08
CA SER A 225 17.35 -10.49 10.85
C SER A 225 18.72 -11.02 11.26
N CYS A 226 19.78 -10.47 10.66
CA CYS A 226 21.16 -10.77 11.04
C CYS A 226 21.42 -10.50 12.53
N PRO A 227 22.38 -11.21 13.15
CA PRO A 227 22.72 -10.99 14.55
C PRO A 227 23.08 -9.53 14.85
N VAL A 228 22.62 -8.99 15.98
CA VAL A 228 23.12 -7.70 16.49
C VAL A 228 24.56 -7.90 16.98
N ILE A 229 25.49 -7.05 16.53
CA ILE A 229 26.92 -7.13 16.86
C ILE A 229 27.32 -5.97 17.80
N GLU A 230 26.72 -4.79 17.63
CA GLU A 230 26.89 -3.66 18.55
C GLU A 230 25.64 -2.77 18.59
N GLY A 231 25.17 -2.46 19.81
CA GLY A 231 23.91 -1.76 20.07
C GLY A 231 22.75 -2.73 20.38
N GLU A 232 21.52 -2.26 20.18
CA GLU A 232 20.28 -3.04 20.33
C GLU A 232 19.32 -2.71 19.18
N LYS A 233 18.59 -3.72 18.67
CA LYS A 233 17.61 -3.53 17.59
C LYS A 233 16.20 -3.56 18.17
N TRP A 234 15.49 -2.44 18.08
CA TRP A 234 14.04 -2.39 18.21
C TRP A 234 13.41 -2.25 16.82
N SER A 235 12.35 -3.02 16.56
CA SER A 235 11.60 -2.94 15.29
C SER A 235 10.11 -3.21 15.50
N ALA A 236 9.27 -2.52 14.74
CA ALA A 236 7.83 -2.77 14.65
C ALA A 236 7.50 -3.44 13.32
N THR A 237 6.87 -4.62 13.35
CA THR A 237 6.41 -5.35 12.17
C THR A 237 4.91 -5.23 12.03
N LYS A 238 4.44 -4.84 10.83
CA LYS A 238 3.03 -4.80 10.45
C LYS A 238 2.83 -5.71 9.24
N TRP A 239 2.26 -6.88 9.48
CA TRP A 239 1.89 -7.85 8.46
C TRP A 239 0.53 -7.52 7.86
N ILE A 240 0.36 -7.77 6.56
CA ILE A 240 -0.87 -7.45 5.82
C ILE A 240 -1.29 -8.65 4.98
N HIS A 241 -2.53 -9.11 5.15
CA HIS A 241 -3.12 -10.27 4.46
C HIS A 241 -3.74 -9.92 3.11
N VAL A 242 -4.01 -10.96 2.31
CA VAL A 242 -4.72 -10.81 1.03
C VAL A 242 -6.21 -10.44 1.18
N ARG A 243 -6.84 -10.78 2.32
CA ARG A 243 -8.22 -10.43 2.71
C ARG A 243 -8.26 -9.91 4.15
N SER A 244 -9.42 -9.43 4.60
CA SER A 244 -9.58 -8.93 5.98
C SER A 244 -9.19 -9.98 7.03
N PHE A 245 -8.40 -9.54 8.01
CA PHE A 245 -7.92 -10.31 9.15
C PHE A 245 -8.83 -10.17 10.39
N ASP A 246 -9.47 -9.00 10.54
CA ASP A 246 -10.40 -8.71 11.63
C ASP A 246 -11.78 -9.33 11.36
N ASN A 247 -12.24 -9.19 10.11
CA ASN A 247 -13.49 -9.75 9.60
C ASN A 247 -13.19 -10.77 8.50
N PRO A 248 -12.54 -11.91 8.81
CA PRO A 248 -12.32 -12.96 7.83
C PRO A 248 -13.70 -13.41 7.28
N PRO A 249 -13.85 -13.57 5.95
CA PRO A 249 -15.14 -13.90 5.36
C PRO A 249 -15.67 -15.19 5.99
N ASP A 250 -16.88 -15.12 6.56
CA ASP A 250 -17.37 -16.18 7.43
C ASP A 250 -17.52 -17.51 6.67
N VAL A 251 -16.72 -18.50 7.08
CA VAL A 251 -16.73 -19.85 6.52
C VAL A 251 -17.88 -20.69 7.12
N SER A 252 -18.74 -20.09 7.96
CA SER A 252 -20.04 -20.65 8.33
C SER A 252 -21.02 -20.56 7.14
N LEU A 253 -21.02 -21.61 6.33
CA LEU A 253 -21.96 -21.83 5.22
C LEU A 253 -23.36 -22.23 5.71
N ASP A 254 -23.91 -21.47 6.66
CA ASP A 254 -25.27 -21.62 7.22
C ASP A 254 -26.11 -20.31 7.07
N LEU A 255 -25.69 -19.40 6.17
CA LEU A 255 -26.49 -18.24 5.73
C LEU A 255 -27.86 -18.68 5.15
N PRO A 256 -28.99 -18.10 5.62
CA PRO A 256 -30.32 -18.48 5.16
C PRO A 256 -30.54 -18.14 3.68
N CYS A 257 -31.44 -18.88 3.03
CA CYS A 257 -31.76 -18.74 1.62
C CYS A 257 -32.50 -17.41 1.34
N SER A 258 -31.76 -16.42 0.86
CA SER A 258 -32.24 -15.06 0.55
C SER A 258 -32.21 -14.75 -0.96
N ASP A 259 -32.90 -13.67 -1.31
CA ASP A 259 -32.66 -12.92 -2.55
C ASP A 259 -32.07 -11.57 -2.13
N GLU A 260 -30.96 -11.20 -2.75
CA GLU A 260 -30.14 -10.00 -2.47
C GLU A 260 -30.39 -8.90 -3.52
N ASN A 261 -31.33 -9.13 -4.46
CA ASN A 261 -31.81 -8.15 -5.43
C ASN A 261 -33.32 -8.24 -5.62
N GLU A 262 -34.03 -7.11 -5.62
CA GLU A 262 -35.49 -7.05 -5.81
C GLU A 262 -35.97 -7.67 -7.13
N ARG A 263 -35.10 -7.75 -8.14
CA ARG A 263 -35.41 -8.30 -9.47
C ARG A 263 -35.27 -9.82 -9.56
N CYS A 264 -34.73 -10.48 -8.52
CA CYS A 264 -34.49 -11.93 -8.51
C CYS A 264 -35.72 -12.76 -8.92
N THR A 265 -36.90 -12.43 -8.40
CA THR A 265 -38.16 -13.12 -8.74
C THR A 265 -38.50 -13.02 -10.23
N ARG A 266 -38.26 -11.85 -10.85
CA ARG A 266 -38.49 -11.61 -12.28
C ARG A 266 -37.44 -12.32 -13.15
N TRP A 267 -36.18 -12.31 -12.73
CA TRP A 267 -35.08 -12.98 -13.43
C TRP A 267 -35.24 -14.52 -13.39
N ALA A 268 -35.62 -15.07 -12.24
CA ALA A 268 -35.96 -16.48 -12.12
C ALA A 268 -37.14 -16.87 -13.03
N ALA A 269 -38.20 -16.05 -13.07
CA ALA A 269 -39.38 -16.28 -13.92
C ALA A 269 -39.11 -16.23 -15.44
N VAL A 270 -38.00 -15.62 -15.89
CA VAL A 270 -37.57 -15.65 -17.31
C VAL A 270 -36.42 -16.63 -17.60
N GLY A 271 -36.05 -17.45 -16.61
CA GLY A 271 -35.11 -18.57 -16.76
C GLY A 271 -33.65 -18.27 -16.41
N GLU A 272 -33.34 -17.12 -15.82
CA GLU A 272 -31.94 -16.74 -15.53
C GLU A 272 -31.24 -17.69 -14.54
N CYS A 273 -31.98 -18.43 -13.71
CA CYS A 273 -31.41 -19.48 -12.85
C CYS A 273 -30.60 -20.53 -13.62
N TYR A 274 -30.92 -20.76 -14.89
CA TYR A 274 -30.22 -21.71 -15.77
C TYR A 274 -29.27 -21.03 -16.76
N ARG A 275 -29.53 -19.76 -17.14
CA ARG A 275 -28.72 -19.00 -18.09
C ARG A 275 -27.55 -18.27 -17.44
N ASN A 276 -27.74 -17.79 -16.22
CA ASN A 276 -26.73 -17.12 -15.40
C ASN A 276 -26.65 -17.77 -14.00
N PRO A 277 -26.33 -19.09 -13.92
CA PRO A 277 -26.33 -19.81 -12.65
C PRO A 277 -25.31 -19.25 -11.65
N LYS A 278 -24.17 -18.72 -12.12
CA LYS A 278 -23.13 -18.14 -11.24
C LYS A 278 -23.64 -16.93 -10.44
N TYR A 279 -24.37 -16.01 -11.07
CA TYR A 279 -24.95 -14.86 -10.38
C TYR A 279 -26.21 -15.26 -9.60
N MET A 280 -27.08 -16.07 -10.20
CA MET A 280 -28.40 -16.36 -9.66
C MET A 280 -28.38 -17.38 -8.52
N VAL A 281 -27.59 -18.45 -8.65
CA VAL A 281 -27.54 -19.59 -7.71
C VAL A 281 -26.21 -19.63 -6.94
N GLY A 282 -25.11 -19.31 -7.62
CA GLY A 282 -23.76 -19.32 -7.07
C GLY A 282 -22.85 -20.34 -7.75
N THR A 283 -21.75 -20.66 -7.07
CA THR A 283 -20.84 -21.76 -7.41
C THR A 283 -20.63 -22.63 -6.17
N LYS A 284 -19.66 -23.55 -6.19
CA LYS A 284 -19.26 -24.30 -5.00
C LYS A 284 -18.59 -23.40 -3.94
N ASP A 285 -17.97 -22.32 -4.39
CA ASP A 285 -17.03 -21.49 -3.61
C ASP A 285 -17.52 -20.04 -3.47
N SER A 286 -18.68 -19.70 -4.06
CA SER A 286 -19.33 -18.38 -3.98
C SER A 286 -20.86 -18.52 -3.91
N LEU A 287 -21.51 -17.71 -3.08
CA LEU A 287 -22.98 -17.69 -2.98
C LEU A 287 -23.60 -16.81 -4.10
N GLY A 288 -24.75 -17.23 -4.64
CA GLY A 288 -25.50 -16.45 -5.63
C GLY A 288 -26.49 -15.47 -5.01
N PHE A 289 -26.76 -14.38 -5.71
CA PHE A 289 -27.60 -13.28 -5.25
C PHE A 289 -29.12 -13.56 -5.31
N CYS A 290 -29.55 -14.63 -5.98
CA CYS A 290 -30.98 -14.96 -6.19
C CYS A 290 -31.34 -16.40 -5.78
N ARG A 291 -30.62 -16.95 -4.77
CA ARG A 291 -30.72 -18.35 -4.34
C ARG A 291 -32.14 -18.77 -3.97
N LYS A 292 -32.91 -17.87 -3.36
CA LYS A 292 -34.29 -18.10 -2.93
C LYS A 292 -35.27 -18.12 -4.11
N SER A 293 -35.22 -17.13 -5.00
CA SER A 293 -36.03 -17.09 -6.21
C SER A 293 -35.74 -18.24 -7.18
N CYS A 294 -34.50 -18.77 -7.15
CA CYS A 294 -34.11 -19.96 -7.91
C CYS A 294 -34.34 -21.31 -7.19
N GLY A 295 -34.90 -21.32 -5.98
CA GLY A 295 -35.24 -22.55 -5.26
C GLY A 295 -34.04 -23.46 -4.94
N SER A 296 -32.85 -22.88 -4.73
CA SER A 296 -31.61 -23.62 -4.47
C SER A 296 -31.69 -24.45 -3.18
N LEU A 297 -30.66 -25.28 -2.91
CA LEU A 297 -30.52 -26.01 -1.65
C LEU A 297 -29.65 -25.24 -0.66
N SER A 298 -29.96 -25.40 0.64
CA SER A 298 -29.03 -25.05 1.72
C SER A 298 -27.83 -26.01 1.67
N TYR A 299 -26.60 -25.49 1.74
CA TYR A 299 -25.38 -26.28 1.55
C TYR A 299 -25.22 -27.43 2.57
N ARG A 300 -25.91 -27.37 3.72
CA ARG A 300 -25.92 -28.41 4.76
C ARG A 300 -27.25 -29.11 4.96
N SER A 301 -28.33 -28.67 4.31
CA SER A 301 -29.62 -29.36 4.37
C SER A 301 -30.23 -29.51 2.98
N ALA A 302 -30.45 -30.77 2.59
CA ALA A 302 -31.11 -31.15 1.34
C ALA A 302 -32.63 -30.88 1.37
N ARG A 303 -33.00 -29.65 1.76
CA ARG A 303 -34.35 -29.12 1.82
C ARG A 303 -34.45 -28.00 0.78
N PRO A 304 -35.37 -28.07 -0.19
CA PRO A 304 -35.62 -26.97 -1.12
C PRO A 304 -35.99 -25.68 -0.37
N CYS A 305 -35.54 -24.53 -0.85
CA CYS A 305 -36.03 -23.26 -0.32
C CYS A 305 -37.56 -23.14 -0.55
N PRO A 306 -38.33 -22.62 0.42
CA PRO A 306 -39.78 -22.55 0.31
C PRO A 306 -40.19 -21.64 -0.86
N PRO A 307 -41.10 -22.08 -1.75
CA PRO A 307 -41.47 -21.33 -2.94
C PRO A 307 -42.17 -20.02 -2.58
N THR A 308 -41.96 -18.99 -3.40
CA THR A 308 -42.69 -17.73 -3.30
C THR A 308 -44.19 -17.97 -3.50
N ALA A 309 -45.00 -17.67 -2.48
CA ALA A 309 -46.45 -17.79 -2.55
C ALA A 309 -47.04 -16.74 -3.50
N THR A 310 -47.16 -17.08 -4.79
CA THR A 310 -47.80 -16.22 -5.79
C THR A 310 -49.31 -16.18 -5.55
N ALA A 311 -49.83 -15.01 -5.19
CA ALA A 311 -51.26 -14.76 -5.10
C ALA A 311 -51.88 -14.79 -6.52
N ALA A 312 -52.48 -15.92 -6.89
CA ALA A 312 -53.22 -16.09 -8.13
C ALA A 312 -54.73 -16.06 -7.87
N ALA A 313 -55.45 -15.13 -8.51
CA ALA A 313 -56.89 -14.99 -8.37
C ALA A 313 -57.66 -15.78 -9.44
N GLY A 314 -58.78 -16.39 -9.04
CA GLY A 314 -59.86 -16.79 -9.96
C GLY A 314 -59.70 -18.12 -10.70
N GLY A 315 -60.32 -19.18 -10.18
CA GLY A 315 -60.53 -20.45 -10.89
C GLY A 315 -61.48 -21.39 -10.15
N ARG A 316 -62.72 -21.54 -10.64
CA ARG A 316 -63.70 -22.50 -10.08
C ARG A 316 -63.63 -23.84 -10.81
N GLN A 317 -63.57 -24.95 -10.08
CA GLN A 317 -64.39 -26.15 -10.35
C GLN A 317 -64.49 -27.06 -9.10
N SER A 318 -65.31 -28.11 -9.17
CA SER A 318 -65.93 -28.78 -8.00
C SER A 318 -65.44 -30.22 -7.73
N GLY A 319 -65.29 -30.63 -6.45
CA GLY A 319 -64.68 -31.92 -6.08
C GLY A 319 -65.07 -32.60 -4.74
N ARG A 320 -66.36 -32.58 -4.36
CA ARG A 320 -67.09 -33.52 -3.46
C ARG A 320 -66.34 -34.43 -2.42
N GLN A 321 -66.37 -34.03 -1.14
CA GLN A 321 -66.61 -34.81 0.11
C GLN A 321 -65.76 -36.05 0.57
N ARG A 322 -65.41 -36.01 1.89
CA ARG A 322 -65.47 -37.09 2.93
C ARG A 322 -64.41 -38.23 2.92
N VAL A 323 -63.97 -38.86 4.04
CA VAL A 323 -64.10 -38.67 5.53
C VAL A 323 -62.69 -38.93 6.16
N GLY A 324 -62.37 -38.40 7.35
CA GLY A 324 -61.19 -38.85 8.12
C GLY A 324 -61.02 -38.19 9.50
N GLU A 325 -61.27 -38.95 10.57
CA GLU A 325 -61.09 -38.60 12.00
C GLU A 325 -59.61 -38.80 12.43
N CYS A 326 -59.06 -38.30 13.56
CA CYS A 326 -59.61 -37.52 14.70
C CYS A 326 -58.47 -36.78 15.48
N GLU A 327 -58.84 -35.76 16.27
CA GLU A 327 -58.31 -35.35 17.61
C GLU A 327 -56.79 -35.30 17.95
N ARG A 328 -56.24 -34.39 18.79
CA ARG A 328 -56.74 -33.42 19.80
C ARG A 328 -55.82 -32.16 19.81
N TYR A 329 -56.32 -30.93 20.07
CA TYR A 329 -56.23 -30.17 21.35
C TYR A 329 -54.85 -30.16 22.05
N SER A 330 -54.32 -29.07 22.64
CA SER A 330 -54.83 -27.72 22.97
C SER A 330 -53.62 -26.78 23.23
N ARG A 331 -53.47 -25.60 22.59
CA ARG A 331 -54.07 -24.26 22.84
C ARG A 331 -53.42 -23.45 24.01
N TYR A 332 -53.08 -22.19 23.70
CA TYR A 332 -52.75 -21.02 24.56
C TYR A 332 -51.34 -20.79 25.14
N SER A 333 -50.85 -19.56 24.87
CA SER A 333 -49.83 -18.78 25.61
C SER A 333 -50.40 -18.20 26.92
N PRO A 334 -49.61 -17.50 27.77
CA PRO A 334 -49.63 -16.03 27.67
C PRO A 334 -48.32 -15.29 28.07
N MET A 335 -48.39 -13.96 27.90
CA MET A 335 -47.66 -12.90 28.65
C MET A 335 -47.91 -13.01 30.19
N GLN A 336 -47.28 -12.28 31.13
CA GLN A 336 -46.47 -11.05 31.12
C GLN A 336 -45.71 -10.83 32.46
N VAL A 337 -44.66 -9.98 32.48
CA VAL A 337 -44.32 -8.92 33.47
C VAL A 337 -43.95 -9.23 34.97
N GLU A 338 -42.76 -8.70 35.34
CA GLU A 338 -42.35 -8.02 36.62
C GLU A 338 -41.83 -8.70 37.93
N PHE A 339 -40.59 -8.30 38.25
CA PHE A 339 -40.02 -7.74 39.52
C PHE A 339 -39.72 -8.51 40.84
N TRP A 340 -38.59 -8.07 41.43
CA TRP A 340 -38.19 -7.92 42.85
C TRP A 340 -37.42 -9.02 43.63
N LEU A 341 -36.36 -8.50 44.29
CA LEU A 341 -35.75 -8.84 45.59
C LEU A 341 -34.71 -9.97 45.74
N GLU A 342 -33.78 -9.67 46.65
CA GLU A 342 -32.63 -10.46 47.13
C GLU A 342 -33.02 -11.36 48.31
N PHE A 343 -32.20 -12.37 48.66
CA PHE A 343 -31.62 -12.51 50.01
C PHE A 343 -30.53 -13.61 50.08
N ASP A 344 -29.55 -13.42 50.97
CA ASP A 344 -28.50 -14.38 51.35
C ASP A 344 -29.02 -15.57 52.19
N ILE A 345 -28.20 -16.64 52.32
CA ILE A 345 -27.85 -17.28 53.61
C ILE A 345 -26.67 -18.27 53.49
N ALA A 346 -25.86 -18.39 54.55
CA ALA A 346 -24.67 -19.25 54.66
C ALA A 346 -25.01 -20.76 54.93
N SER A 347 -24.10 -21.74 55.06
CA SER A 347 -22.70 -21.82 55.53
C SER A 347 -22.07 -23.18 55.06
N SER A 348 -20.90 -23.72 55.46
CA SER A 348 -20.00 -23.56 56.63
C SER A 348 -18.56 -24.09 56.34
N SER A 349 -17.77 -24.43 57.37
CA SER A 349 -16.43 -25.08 57.29
C SER A 349 -16.11 -25.83 58.59
N PRO A 350 -14.97 -26.57 58.70
CA PRO A 350 -14.10 -26.31 59.87
C PRO A 350 -12.58 -26.59 59.75
N LYS A 351 -11.78 -25.60 60.20
CA LYS A 351 -10.54 -25.70 61.06
C LYS A 351 -9.25 -26.31 60.44
N SER A 352 -8.02 -25.94 60.85
CA SER A 352 -7.40 -24.79 61.59
C SER A 352 -5.84 -24.94 61.52
N LYS A 353 -4.91 -24.13 62.06
CA LYS A 353 -4.88 -23.00 63.04
C LYS A 353 -3.57 -22.16 62.83
N ALA A 354 -3.21 -21.28 63.77
CA ALA A 354 -1.94 -20.50 63.86
C ALA A 354 -1.33 -20.59 65.29
N PRO A 355 -0.22 -19.88 65.64
CA PRO A 355 -0.36 -18.50 66.17
C PRO A 355 0.83 -17.51 65.98
N LEU A 356 0.61 -16.25 66.41
CA LEU A 356 1.58 -15.14 66.62
C LEU A 356 1.61 -14.73 68.13
N PRO A 357 2.55 -13.85 68.57
CA PRO A 357 2.15 -12.80 69.54
C PRO A 357 2.87 -11.41 69.48
N ASN A 358 2.05 -10.35 69.51
CA ASN A 358 2.09 -9.11 70.33
C ASN A 358 3.31 -8.14 70.45
N LEU A 359 3.10 -6.91 69.91
CA LEU A 359 2.97 -5.59 70.59
C LEU A 359 3.82 -5.17 71.84
N GLN A 360 4.43 -3.96 71.82
CA GLN A 360 3.93 -2.73 72.52
C GLN A 360 4.73 -1.42 72.19
N LEU A 361 4.36 -0.28 72.82
CA LEU A 361 4.74 1.12 72.46
C LEU A 361 5.80 1.80 73.37
N PHE A 362 6.36 2.94 72.93
CA PHE A 362 6.58 4.16 73.75
C PHE A 362 6.57 5.47 72.90
N TYR A 363 6.78 6.66 73.49
CA TYR A 363 6.25 7.96 73.00
C TYR A 363 7.15 9.20 73.25
N CYS A 364 6.86 10.34 72.58
CA CYS A 364 7.40 11.72 72.71
C CYS A 364 8.88 12.00 72.28
N GLY A 365 9.22 13.19 71.73
CA GLY A 365 8.36 14.28 71.22
C GLY A 365 9.04 15.67 71.08
N LEU A 366 8.45 16.57 70.26
CA LEU A 366 8.77 18.02 70.07
C LEU A 366 10.14 18.32 69.39
N GLN A 367 10.37 19.35 68.57
CA GLN A 367 9.62 20.49 68.00
C GLN A 367 10.33 20.87 66.63
N ARG A 368 9.95 21.81 65.75
CA ARG A 368 8.99 22.94 65.70
C ARG A 368 8.58 23.25 64.23
N SER A 369 7.70 24.23 64.01
CA SER A 369 7.18 24.74 62.72
C SER A 369 7.03 26.30 62.81
N PRO A 370 6.18 27.08 62.07
CA PRO A 370 5.30 26.80 60.90
C PRO A 370 5.14 27.98 59.87
N LEU A 371 4.13 27.86 58.97
CA LEU A 371 3.35 28.91 58.24
C LEU A 371 3.96 29.57 56.96
N LEU A 372 3.20 29.95 55.91
CA LEU A 372 1.79 29.66 55.50
C LEU A 372 1.58 29.93 53.97
N ARG A 373 0.56 29.30 53.36
CA ARG A 373 -0.25 29.84 52.24
C ARG A 373 -1.55 30.43 52.83
N PHE A 374 -2.26 31.39 52.26
CA PHE A 374 -3.13 31.30 51.08
C PHE A 374 -3.81 32.67 50.84
N SER A 375 -4.26 32.97 49.61
CA SER A 375 -5.71 33.13 49.25
C SER A 375 -6.02 34.06 48.07
N ALA A 376 -7.10 33.71 47.36
CA ALA A 376 -8.06 34.54 46.61
C ALA A 376 -7.68 35.31 45.30
N ILE A 377 -8.74 35.52 44.51
CA ILE A 377 -8.93 36.13 43.18
C ILE A 377 -10.07 37.15 43.40
N PRO A 378 -10.13 38.39 42.81
CA PRO A 378 -10.12 38.67 41.36
C PRO A 378 -9.35 39.94 40.92
N GLY A 379 -9.44 40.30 39.64
CA GLY A 379 -8.74 41.47 39.05
C GLY A 379 -9.62 42.36 38.16
N ALA A 380 -9.00 43.42 37.62
CA ALA A 380 -9.61 44.36 36.67
C ALA A 380 -8.56 44.87 35.66
N ARG A 381 -8.99 45.33 34.46
CA ARG A 381 -8.10 45.85 33.40
C ARG A 381 -8.04 47.38 33.41
N CYS A 382 -6.88 47.97 33.07
CA CYS A 382 -6.82 49.28 32.41
C CYS A 382 -5.59 49.48 31.50
N ARG A 383 -5.87 49.77 30.22
CA ARG A 383 -5.29 50.78 29.30
C ARG A 383 -3.76 51.06 29.32
N GLY A 384 -3.15 51.03 28.11
CA GLY A 384 -1.83 51.66 27.82
C GLY A 384 -1.94 53.17 27.52
N PRO A 385 -1.08 53.80 26.67
CA PRO A 385 -0.14 53.22 25.68
C PRO A 385 1.26 53.93 25.59
N ALA A 386 2.01 53.65 24.49
CA ALA A 386 3.06 54.49 23.89
C ALA A 386 4.43 54.62 24.62
N ARG A 387 5.56 55.06 24.02
CA ARG A 387 6.12 54.99 22.62
C ARG A 387 7.63 55.31 22.68
N ALA A 388 8.41 54.73 21.75
CA ALA A 388 9.67 55.23 21.13
C ALA A 388 10.81 55.92 21.95
N ALA A 389 12.03 55.34 21.88
CA ALA A 389 13.31 56.00 21.54
C ALA A 389 14.40 54.90 21.39
N THR A 390 15.23 54.75 20.35
CA THR A 390 16.08 55.64 19.52
C THR A 390 17.53 55.75 20.03
N ARG A 391 18.42 54.96 19.39
CA ARG A 391 19.87 55.13 19.13
C ARG A 391 20.73 56.01 20.06
N CYS A 392 21.82 55.40 20.54
CA CYS A 392 23.21 55.90 20.41
C CYS A 392 24.14 54.69 20.12
N PHE A 393 25.44 54.82 19.89
CA PHE A 393 26.27 55.50 18.87
C PHE A 393 27.73 55.14 19.22
N GLU A 394 28.50 54.67 18.23
CA GLU A 394 29.96 54.41 18.15
C GLU A 394 30.91 54.16 19.36
N LYS A 395 31.64 53.03 19.22
CA LYS A 395 33.12 52.84 19.34
C LYS A 395 33.89 53.06 20.65
N SER A 396 34.81 52.12 20.90
CA SER A 396 36.22 52.38 21.29
C SER A 396 37.11 51.22 20.78
N MET A 397 38.44 51.41 20.75
CA MET A 397 39.41 50.46 20.17
C MET A 397 40.39 49.92 21.22
N LEU A 398 40.98 48.74 20.92
CA LEU A 398 42.35 48.27 21.20
C LEU A 398 43.09 48.74 22.47
N TYR A 399 43.62 47.79 23.25
CA TYR A 399 45.03 47.37 23.07
C TYR A 399 45.30 45.96 23.65
N ILE A 400 46.48 45.42 23.35
CA ILE A 400 46.96 44.06 23.70
C ILE A 400 48.19 44.18 24.61
N ASN A 401 48.49 43.18 25.43
CA ASN A 401 49.89 42.84 25.75
C ASN A 401 50.07 41.34 26.06
N ASP A 402 51.29 40.84 25.84
CA ASP A 402 51.65 39.41 25.79
C ASP A 402 52.64 39.00 26.90
N SER A 403 52.65 37.71 27.29
CA SER A 403 53.84 37.01 27.81
C SER A 403 53.64 35.48 27.85
N SER A 404 54.68 34.73 27.48
CA SER A 404 54.69 33.28 27.20
C SER A 404 55.07 32.36 28.38
N GLU A 405 54.77 31.06 28.30
CA GLU A 405 55.82 29.99 28.21
C GLU A 405 55.31 28.56 27.86
N ILE A 406 56.01 27.94 26.89
CA ILE A 406 56.46 26.52 26.75
C ILE A 406 55.46 25.34 26.95
N GLY A 407 55.33 24.49 25.92
CA GLY A 407 54.84 23.10 26.01
C GLY A 407 54.65 22.41 24.64
N CYS A 408 55.46 21.38 24.30
CA CYS A 408 55.47 20.73 22.98
C CYS A 408 54.53 19.51 22.86
N GLY A 409 53.95 19.24 21.67
CA GLY A 409 53.25 17.96 21.43
C GLY A 409 52.29 17.80 20.23
N ASN A 410 52.74 18.08 18.99
CA ASN A 410 52.13 17.70 17.70
C ASN A 410 50.63 17.30 17.62
N LYS A 411 49.80 18.19 17.06
CA LYS A 411 48.71 17.82 16.13
C LYS A 411 48.72 18.75 14.92
N SER A 412 48.78 18.18 13.71
CA SER A 412 48.82 18.93 12.45
C SER A 412 47.43 19.33 11.98
N HIS A 413 47.11 20.62 12.04
CA HIS A 413 45.96 21.21 11.35
C HIS A 413 46.40 21.83 10.02
N LEU A 414 45.72 21.47 8.93
CA LEU A 414 45.86 22.13 7.64
C LEU A 414 45.12 23.48 7.68
N ILE A 415 45.87 24.57 7.63
CA ILE A 415 45.36 25.89 7.25
C ILE A 415 45.50 26.00 5.74
N LEU A 416 44.43 26.39 5.06
CA LEU A 416 44.46 26.74 3.63
C LEU A 416 44.52 28.26 3.49
N ASP A 417 45.65 28.77 3.00
CA ASP A 417 45.78 30.19 2.65
C ASP A 417 44.84 30.59 1.51
N TRP A 418 44.21 31.76 1.61
CA TRP A 418 43.26 32.28 0.62
C TRP A 418 43.73 33.55 -0.10
N GLU A 419 45.05 33.75 -0.20
CA GLU A 419 45.67 34.86 -0.94
C GLU A 419 46.40 34.38 -2.21
N GLY A 420 45.65 33.84 -3.19
CA GLY A 420 46.27 33.26 -4.39
C GLY A 420 45.37 32.94 -5.59
N GLN A 421 44.16 33.51 -5.71
CA GLN A 421 43.24 33.21 -6.83
C GLN A 421 42.99 34.41 -7.74
N THR A 422 43.16 34.20 -9.05
CA THR A 422 42.96 35.20 -10.11
C THR A 422 41.48 35.52 -10.36
N MET A 423 41.23 36.65 -11.03
CA MET A 423 39.88 37.13 -11.38
C MET A 423 39.00 36.10 -12.11
N GLU A 424 39.60 35.26 -12.95
CA GLU A 424 38.90 34.21 -13.70
C GLU A 424 38.34 33.12 -12.79
N MET A 425 39.08 32.69 -11.76
CA MET A 425 38.59 31.66 -10.83
C MET A 425 37.39 32.16 -10.01
N ARG A 426 37.38 33.46 -9.66
CA ARG A 426 36.23 34.11 -9.00
C ARG A 426 35.02 34.25 -9.92
N ARG A 427 35.21 34.43 -11.24
CA ARG A 427 34.14 34.42 -12.24
C ARG A 427 33.54 33.03 -12.42
N LEU A 428 34.37 32.00 -12.52
CA LEU A 428 33.95 30.59 -12.59
C LEU A 428 33.11 30.18 -11.37
N LEU A 429 33.53 30.54 -10.15
CA LEU A 429 32.76 30.24 -8.93
C LEU A 429 31.40 30.96 -8.88
N VAL A 430 31.32 32.20 -9.37
CA VAL A 430 30.03 32.93 -9.48
C VAL A 430 29.13 32.34 -10.57
N LEU A 431 29.69 31.86 -11.69
CA LEU A 431 28.96 31.12 -12.72
C LEU A 431 28.39 29.80 -12.20
N PHE A 432 29.17 29.02 -11.45
CA PHE A 432 28.68 27.80 -10.79
C PHE A 432 27.58 28.11 -9.76
N ALA A 433 27.74 29.16 -8.95
CA ALA A 433 26.72 29.57 -7.98
C ALA A 433 25.41 30.02 -8.65
N LEU A 434 25.48 30.70 -9.81
CA LEU A 434 24.29 31.07 -10.59
C LEU A 434 23.64 29.86 -11.25
N LEU A 435 24.42 28.93 -11.80
CA LEU A 435 23.91 27.69 -12.39
C LEU A 435 23.25 26.76 -11.34
N SER A 436 23.63 26.85 -10.06
CA SER A 436 22.93 26.13 -8.98
C SER A 436 21.56 26.70 -8.57
N VAL A 437 21.12 27.82 -9.15
CA VAL A 437 19.84 28.48 -8.82
C VAL A 437 18.78 28.33 -9.94
N THR A 438 19.17 27.84 -11.12
CA THR A 438 18.26 27.43 -12.20
C THR A 438 18.48 25.96 -12.53
N ALA A 439 17.42 25.13 -12.52
CA ALA A 439 17.50 23.70 -12.78
C ALA A 439 17.75 23.36 -14.27
N VAL A 440 18.91 23.76 -14.79
CA VAL A 440 19.40 23.48 -16.14
C VAL A 440 20.88 23.12 -16.05
N VAL A 441 21.19 21.82 -16.13
CA VAL A 441 22.57 21.33 -16.29
C VAL A 441 22.82 21.08 -17.79
N PRO A 442 23.52 21.97 -18.51
CA PRO A 442 23.86 21.72 -19.91
C PRO A 442 24.91 20.62 -20.00
N VAL A 443 24.51 19.43 -20.43
CA VAL A 443 25.43 18.32 -20.70
C VAL A 443 26.21 18.64 -21.98
N PHE A 444 27.42 19.18 -21.83
CA PHE A 444 28.34 19.44 -22.93
C PHE A 444 28.93 18.12 -23.47
N LEU A 445 28.18 17.46 -24.37
CA LEU A 445 28.75 16.44 -25.24
C LEU A 445 29.68 17.11 -26.26
N TRP A 446 30.95 16.69 -26.27
CA TRP A 446 31.93 17.17 -27.22
C TRP A 446 31.62 16.56 -28.61
N PRO A 447 31.36 17.36 -29.66
CA PRO A 447 30.90 16.83 -30.93
C PRO A 447 32.05 16.24 -31.74
N ASP A 448 31.97 14.95 -32.07
CA ASP A 448 32.74 14.39 -33.17
C ASP A 448 32.01 14.61 -34.51
N LYS A 449 32.75 14.68 -35.62
CA LYS A 449 32.30 15.33 -36.84
C LYS A 449 31.40 14.46 -37.72
N LYS A 450 30.12 14.86 -37.83
CA LYS A 450 29.41 15.07 -39.12
C LYS A 450 28.11 15.84 -38.92
N GLY A 451 27.69 16.58 -39.96
CA GLY A 451 26.60 17.55 -39.88
C GLY A 451 25.21 16.97 -40.06
N GLY A 452 24.29 17.43 -39.21
CA GLY A 452 22.84 17.29 -39.27
C GLY A 452 22.24 18.31 -38.30
N ALA A 453 21.07 18.86 -38.57
CA ALA A 453 20.47 19.87 -37.70
C ALA A 453 20.06 19.24 -36.36
N SER A 454 20.61 19.75 -35.26
CA SER A 454 20.34 19.25 -33.91
C SER A 454 19.22 20.06 -33.25
N ASP A 455 18.00 19.54 -33.26
CA ASP A 455 16.96 20.01 -32.34
C ASP A 455 17.41 19.71 -30.92
N VAL A 456 17.56 20.76 -30.10
CA VAL A 456 17.98 20.63 -28.70
C VAL A 456 16.77 20.16 -27.90
N ALA A 457 16.68 18.86 -27.66
CA ALA A 457 15.72 18.28 -26.75
C ALA A 457 16.00 18.75 -25.32
N VAL A 458 15.32 19.84 -24.90
CA VAL A 458 15.32 20.29 -23.51
C VAL A 458 14.55 19.26 -22.70
N VAL A 459 15.27 18.38 -22.00
CA VAL A 459 14.70 17.50 -20.98
C VAL A 459 14.31 18.38 -19.80
N VAL A 460 13.08 18.89 -19.82
CA VAL A 460 12.47 19.56 -18.66
C VAL A 460 12.45 18.55 -17.52
N ALA A 461 13.04 18.92 -16.38
CA ALA A 461 13.06 18.04 -15.22
C ALA A 461 11.63 17.74 -14.77
N ALA A 462 11.35 16.47 -14.48
CA ALA A 462 10.06 16.03 -13.93
C ALA A 462 9.66 16.90 -12.73
N PRO A 463 8.36 17.21 -12.55
CA PRO A 463 7.91 18.02 -11.42
C PRO A 463 8.36 17.35 -10.12
N PRO A 464 8.95 18.11 -9.16
CA PRO A 464 9.44 17.53 -7.92
C PRO A 464 8.28 16.89 -7.16
N PHE A 465 8.44 15.60 -6.84
CA PHE A 465 7.40 14.80 -6.23
C PHE A 465 6.87 15.48 -4.95
N ASN A 466 5.54 15.53 -4.78
CA ASN A 466 4.89 16.16 -3.64
C ASN A 466 3.94 15.18 -2.91
N ALA A 467 4.29 14.81 -1.68
CA ALA A 467 3.49 13.96 -0.80
C ALA A 467 2.03 14.41 -0.64
N SER A 468 1.80 15.71 -0.54
CA SER A 468 0.47 16.29 -0.35
C SER A 468 -0.42 16.24 -1.59
N SER A 469 0.11 15.79 -2.73
CA SER A 469 -0.66 15.62 -3.98
C SER A 469 -1.41 14.30 -4.08
N VAL A 470 -1.10 13.29 -3.24
CA VAL A 470 -1.75 11.97 -3.32
C VAL A 470 -2.85 11.81 -2.28
N THR A 471 -4.03 11.38 -2.70
CA THR A 471 -5.18 11.13 -1.82
C THR A 471 -5.82 9.77 -2.07
N ILE A 472 -6.36 9.17 -1.01
CA ILE A 472 -7.20 7.96 -1.09
C ILE A 472 -8.61 8.39 -1.48
N ILE A 473 -9.19 7.77 -2.51
CA ILE A 473 -10.51 8.11 -3.06
C ILE A 473 -11.55 7.04 -2.72
N SER A 474 -11.15 5.76 -2.72
CA SER A 474 -11.93 4.67 -2.10
C SER A 474 -11.01 3.49 -1.77
N TRP A 475 -11.44 2.66 -0.82
CA TRP A 475 -10.89 1.32 -0.58
C TRP A 475 -11.61 0.21 -1.37
N LYS A 476 -12.78 0.51 -1.93
CA LYS A 476 -13.69 -0.44 -2.59
C LYS A 476 -14.38 0.20 -3.81
N PRO A 477 -13.89 -0.01 -5.03
CA PRO A 477 -12.60 -0.62 -5.34
C PRO A 477 -11.46 0.29 -4.83
N ARG A 478 -10.26 -0.25 -4.73
CA ARG A 478 -9.09 0.52 -4.28
C ARG A 478 -8.74 1.58 -5.33
N ILE A 479 -8.99 2.87 -5.03
CA ILE A 479 -8.77 4.03 -5.91
C ILE A 479 -7.96 5.10 -5.18
N PHE A 480 -6.92 5.59 -5.84
CA PHE A 480 -6.02 6.64 -5.37
C PHE A 480 -5.85 7.70 -6.46
N PHE A 481 -5.77 8.96 -6.07
CA PHE A 481 -5.64 10.10 -6.98
C PHE A 481 -4.32 10.82 -6.71
N TYR A 482 -3.63 11.26 -7.76
CA TYR A 482 -2.42 12.05 -7.70
C TYR A 482 -2.62 13.33 -8.51
N LYS A 483 -2.63 14.47 -7.83
CA LYS A 483 -2.67 15.80 -8.43
C LYS A 483 -1.32 16.23 -9.02
N GLY A 484 -1.27 16.56 -10.30
CA GLY A 484 -0.04 17.01 -10.99
C GLY A 484 1.04 15.93 -11.07
N PHE A 485 0.63 14.69 -11.37
CA PHE A 485 1.54 13.56 -11.60
C PHE A 485 2.47 13.77 -12.81
N LEU A 486 1.94 14.43 -13.86
CA LEU A 486 2.70 14.95 -15.00
C LEU A 486 2.73 16.48 -15.00
N SER A 487 3.78 17.05 -15.59
CA SER A 487 3.80 18.48 -15.94
C SER A 487 2.97 18.78 -17.19
N ASP A 488 2.69 20.07 -17.41
CA ASP A 488 2.02 20.53 -18.63
C ASP A 488 2.78 20.13 -19.91
N ASP A 489 4.10 20.24 -19.91
CA ASP A 489 4.98 19.88 -21.03
C ASP A 489 4.96 18.37 -21.33
N GLU A 490 4.94 17.54 -20.28
CA GLU A 490 4.83 16.07 -20.42
C GLU A 490 3.49 15.67 -21.03
N CYS A 491 2.40 16.30 -20.59
CA CYS A 491 1.09 16.07 -21.18
C CYS A 491 1.02 16.51 -22.66
N ASP A 492 1.54 17.70 -22.99
CA ASP A 492 1.52 18.21 -24.37
C ASP A 492 2.44 17.41 -25.30
N HIS A 493 3.55 16.87 -24.80
CA HIS A 493 4.41 15.92 -25.52
C HIS A 493 3.67 14.60 -25.84
N LEU A 494 3.01 13.99 -24.86
CA LEU A 494 2.21 12.77 -25.09
C LEU A 494 1.05 13.02 -26.08
N VAL A 495 0.38 14.18 -26.00
CA VAL A 495 -0.64 14.59 -26.98
C VAL A 495 -0.03 14.74 -28.38
N LYS A 496 1.12 15.41 -28.50
CA LYS A 496 1.84 15.60 -29.78
C LYS A 496 2.21 14.27 -30.43
N LEU A 497 2.76 13.32 -29.67
CA LEU A 497 3.11 11.98 -30.17
C LEU A 497 1.88 11.18 -30.66
N GLY A 498 0.74 11.32 -29.97
CA GLY A 498 -0.48 10.60 -30.33
C GLY A 498 -1.23 11.21 -31.50
N LYS A 499 -1.28 12.55 -31.62
CA LYS A 499 -2.20 13.31 -32.49
C LYS A 499 -2.14 12.93 -33.97
N GLU A 500 -0.96 12.63 -34.51
CA GLU A 500 -0.78 12.24 -35.92
C GLU A 500 -1.10 10.75 -36.19
N LYS A 501 -1.22 9.93 -35.14
CA LYS A 501 -1.31 8.46 -35.19
C LYS A 501 -2.66 7.91 -34.72
N LEU A 502 -3.57 8.76 -34.23
CA LEU A 502 -4.90 8.36 -33.74
C LEU A 502 -5.74 7.65 -34.82
N LYS A 503 -6.43 6.57 -34.42
CA LYS A 503 -7.45 5.85 -35.20
C LYS A 503 -8.67 5.61 -34.30
N ARG A 504 -9.84 5.24 -34.85
CA ARG A 504 -11.02 4.90 -34.02
C ARG A 504 -10.64 3.79 -33.03
N SER A 505 -10.94 4.01 -31.74
CA SER A 505 -10.63 3.05 -30.68
C SER A 505 -11.41 1.75 -30.85
N MET A 506 -10.77 0.64 -30.49
CA MET A 506 -11.38 -0.69 -30.42
C MET A 506 -11.50 -1.17 -28.96
N VAL A 507 -12.24 -2.24 -28.76
CA VAL A 507 -12.36 -2.97 -27.48
C VAL A 507 -11.98 -4.44 -27.70
N ALA A 508 -11.58 -5.15 -26.65
CA ALA A 508 -11.47 -6.60 -26.70
C ALA A 508 -12.88 -7.22 -26.64
N ASP A 509 -13.14 -8.21 -27.49
CA ASP A 509 -14.34 -9.03 -27.45
C ASP A 509 -14.24 -10.10 -26.36
N ASN A 510 -15.29 -10.24 -25.54
CA ASN A 510 -15.26 -11.09 -24.34
C ASN A 510 -15.26 -12.60 -24.64
N GLU A 511 -15.68 -13.02 -25.84
CA GLU A 511 -15.71 -14.44 -26.22
C GLU A 511 -14.46 -14.86 -27.00
N SER A 512 -14.04 -14.06 -27.99
CA SER A 512 -12.93 -14.39 -28.89
C SER A 512 -11.60 -13.72 -28.56
N GLY A 513 -11.58 -12.79 -27.60
CA GLY A 513 -10.43 -11.96 -27.24
C GLY A 513 -10.00 -10.93 -28.30
N LYS A 514 -10.67 -10.91 -29.48
CA LYS A 514 -10.25 -10.11 -30.64
C LYS A 514 -10.57 -8.63 -30.46
N SER A 515 -9.73 -7.78 -31.04
CA SER A 515 -9.97 -6.34 -31.09
C SER A 515 -11.08 -6.02 -32.09
N VAL A 516 -12.18 -5.41 -31.63
CA VAL A 516 -13.38 -5.10 -32.44
C VAL A 516 -13.80 -3.63 -32.30
N MET A 517 -14.42 -3.10 -33.36
CA MET A 517 -15.11 -1.81 -33.32
C MET A 517 -16.40 -1.91 -32.50
N SER A 518 -16.73 -0.86 -31.74
CA SER A 518 -17.89 -0.86 -30.85
C SER A 518 -18.42 0.56 -30.62
N GLU A 519 -19.71 0.68 -30.25
CA GLU A 519 -20.33 1.92 -29.76
C GLU A 519 -20.27 2.06 -28.24
N VAL A 520 -19.80 1.02 -27.53
CA VAL A 520 -19.47 1.07 -26.09
C VAL A 520 -18.31 2.05 -25.84
N ARG A 521 -17.40 2.20 -26.82
CA ARG A 521 -16.21 3.06 -26.77
C ARG A 521 -16.12 3.91 -28.03
N THR A 522 -16.35 5.21 -27.92
CA THR A 522 -16.48 6.09 -29.09
C THR A 522 -15.31 7.05 -29.34
N SER A 523 -14.23 6.95 -28.55
CA SER A 523 -12.98 7.71 -28.73
C SER A 523 -12.16 7.31 -29.95
N SER A 524 -11.15 8.14 -30.26
CA SER A 524 -9.98 7.72 -31.04
C SER A 524 -8.78 7.45 -30.12
N GLY A 525 -7.86 6.58 -30.56
CA GLY A 525 -6.72 6.15 -29.78
C GLY A 525 -5.54 5.63 -30.60
N MET A 526 -4.39 5.52 -29.95
CA MET A 526 -3.16 4.88 -30.44
C MET A 526 -2.28 4.41 -29.26
N PHE A 527 -1.29 3.55 -29.50
CA PHE A 527 -0.31 3.14 -28.49
C PHE A 527 1.08 3.71 -28.80
N LEU A 528 1.74 4.30 -27.80
CA LEU A 528 3.16 4.64 -27.84
C LEU A 528 4.00 3.40 -27.54
N ASP A 529 5.18 3.27 -28.13
CA ASP A 529 6.10 2.19 -27.80
C ASP A 529 6.70 2.36 -26.39
N LYS A 530 7.10 1.27 -25.72
CA LYS A 530 7.81 1.38 -24.43
C LYS A 530 9.14 2.11 -24.62
N GLN A 531 9.46 3.02 -23.71
CA GLN A 531 10.69 3.81 -23.68
C GLN A 531 10.98 4.53 -25.02
N GLN A 532 9.93 4.86 -25.79
CA GLN A 532 10.02 5.43 -27.15
C GLN A 532 10.88 6.69 -27.22
N ASP A 533 10.91 7.48 -26.15
CA ASP A 533 11.82 8.59 -25.91
C ASP A 533 12.05 8.78 -24.40
N PRO A 534 13.01 9.63 -23.96
CA PRO A 534 13.31 9.82 -22.54
C PRO A 534 12.16 10.36 -21.69
N VAL A 535 11.19 11.09 -22.27
CA VAL A 535 10.01 11.57 -21.56
C VAL A 535 9.06 10.41 -21.30
N VAL A 536 8.83 9.56 -22.31
CA VAL A 536 8.06 8.32 -22.15
C VAL A 536 8.69 7.41 -21.09
N SER A 537 10.01 7.18 -21.14
CA SER A 537 10.72 6.37 -20.12
C SER A 537 10.57 6.94 -18.71
N GLY A 538 10.82 8.25 -18.53
CA GLY A 538 10.69 8.92 -17.22
C GLY A 538 9.26 8.92 -16.65
N ILE A 539 8.24 8.77 -17.50
CA ILE A 539 6.85 8.57 -17.08
C ILE A 539 6.59 7.12 -16.71
N GLU A 540 7.09 6.15 -17.48
CA GLU A 540 6.97 4.72 -17.16
C GLU A 540 7.69 4.36 -15.85
N GLU A 541 8.87 4.93 -15.61
CA GLU A 541 9.61 4.85 -14.35
C GLU A 541 8.83 5.43 -13.17
N ARG A 542 8.22 6.62 -13.35
CA ARG A 542 7.38 7.27 -12.32
C ARG A 542 6.13 6.46 -11.99
N ILE A 543 5.51 5.84 -12.99
CA ILE A 543 4.36 4.94 -12.80
C ILE A 543 4.76 3.70 -11.99
N ALA A 544 5.89 3.06 -12.32
CA ALA A 544 6.38 1.91 -11.56
C ALA A 544 6.74 2.28 -10.10
N ALA A 545 7.42 3.41 -9.90
CA ALA A 545 7.77 3.93 -8.58
C ALA A 545 6.54 4.28 -7.73
N TRP A 546 5.50 4.90 -8.32
CA TRP A 546 4.27 5.23 -7.60
C TRP A 546 3.44 3.98 -7.27
N THR A 547 3.25 3.08 -8.24
CA THR A 547 2.37 1.90 -8.08
C THR A 547 2.99 0.75 -7.29
N LEU A 548 4.31 0.76 -7.06
CA LEU A 548 5.08 -0.36 -6.51
C LEU A 548 4.97 -1.64 -7.36
N LEU A 549 4.77 -1.48 -8.68
CA LEU A 549 4.65 -2.56 -9.68
C LEU A 549 5.74 -2.45 -10.75
N PRO A 550 6.30 -3.59 -11.23
CA PRO A 550 7.42 -3.60 -12.15
C PRO A 550 7.03 -3.17 -13.58
N GLN A 551 7.95 -2.50 -14.30
CA GLN A 551 7.70 -1.97 -15.65
C GLN A 551 7.44 -3.07 -16.69
N GLU A 552 8.07 -4.23 -16.55
CA GLU A 552 7.90 -5.37 -17.46
C GLU A 552 6.49 -5.99 -17.38
N ASN A 553 5.69 -5.65 -16.36
CA ASN A 553 4.27 -6.03 -16.27
C ASN A 553 3.33 -5.03 -16.98
N ALA A 554 3.79 -3.84 -17.34
CA ALA A 554 2.93 -2.83 -17.97
C ALA A 554 2.67 -3.14 -19.46
N GLU A 555 1.51 -2.75 -19.98
CA GLU A 555 1.31 -2.60 -21.43
C GLU A 555 2.03 -1.34 -21.94
N ASN A 556 1.96 -1.07 -23.25
CA ASN A 556 2.29 0.22 -23.84
C ASN A 556 1.37 1.35 -23.29
N ILE A 557 1.82 2.61 -23.31
CA ILE A 557 0.94 3.74 -22.98
C ILE A 557 -0.05 3.94 -24.14
N GLN A 558 -1.35 3.93 -23.85
CA GLN A 558 -2.37 4.22 -24.88
C GLN A 558 -2.82 5.68 -24.79
N ILE A 559 -2.59 6.48 -25.84
CA ILE A 559 -3.12 7.85 -25.94
C ILE A 559 -4.54 7.79 -26.48
N LEU A 560 -5.47 8.52 -25.86
CA LEU A 560 -6.88 8.61 -26.22
C LEU A 560 -7.34 10.06 -26.35
N ARG A 561 -8.28 10.29 -27.27
CA ARG A 561 -9.02 11.55 -27.45
C ARG A 561 -10.53 11.27 -27.50
N TYR A 562 -11.30 12.02 -26.72
CA TYR A 562 -12.76 12.06 -26.77
C TYR A 562 -13.21 13.49 -27.12
N GLU A 563 -13.93 13.60 -28.23
CA GLU A 563 -14.61 14.83 -28.67
C GLU A 563 -16.02 14.93 -28.07
N ASN A 564 -16.77 16.00 -28.36
CA ASN A 564 -18.12 16.22 -27.84
C ASN A 564 -19.05 15.00 -28.09
N GLY A 565 -19.75 14.57 -27.04
CA GLY A 565 -20.61 13.39 -27.03
C GLY A 565 -19.88 12.04 -26.98
N GLN A 566 -18.57 11.99 -27.20
CA GLN A 566 -17.80 10.74 -27.13
C GLN A 566 -17.60 10.31 -25.67
N LYS A 567 -17.61 8.99 -25.45
CA LYS A 567 -17.68 8.33 -24.14
C LYS A 567 -16.96 6.97 -24.15
N TYR A 568 -16.86 6.36 -22.97
CA TYR A 568 -16.64 4.93 -22.81
C TYR A 568 -17.64 4.45 -21.73
N ASP A 569 -18.60 3.62 -22.11
CA ASP A 569 -19.55 3.04 -21.16
C ASP A 569 -18.84 2.18 -20.09
N PRO A 570 -19.48 1.96 -18.91
CA PRO A 570 -18.84 1.23 -17.82
C PRO A 570 -18.42 -0.20 -18.19
N HIS A 571 -17.15 -0.50 -17.94
CA HIS A 571 -16.50 -1.77 -18.26
C HIS A 571 -15.47 -2.13 -17.18
N PHE A 572 -14.83 -3.28 -17.33
CA PHE A 572 -13.72 -3.72 -16.49
C PHE A 572 -12.43 -3.73 -17.31
N ASP A 573 -11.32 -3.40 -16.67
CA ASP A 573 -9.99 -3.57 -17.27
C ASP A 573 -9.44 -4.99 -17.11
N TYR A 574 -9.98 -5.82 -16.21
CA TYR A 574 -9.65 -7.24 -16.19
C TYR A 574 -10.35 -7.99 -17.34
N PHE A 575 -9.62 -8.88 -18.00
CA PHE A 575 -10.17 -9.69 -19.11
C PHE A 575 -11.21 -10.71 -18.62
N GLN A 576 -12.23 -10.95 -19.46
CA GLN A 576 -13.18 -12.07 -19.29
C GLN A 576 -12.78 -13.27 -20.16
N ASP A 577 -12.16 -13.02 -21.31
CA ASP A 577 -11.63 -14.04 -22.22
C ASP A 577 -10.32 -14.64 -21.71
N LYS A 578 -9.99 -15.86 -22.12
CA LYS A 578 -8.71 -16.53 -21.76
C LYS A 578 -7.52 -16.10 -22.63
N VAL A 579 -7.74 -15.57 -23.83
CA VAL A 579 -6.69 -15.32 -24.83
C VAL A 579 -5.78 -14.18 -24.36
N ASN A 580 -6.38 -13.06 -23.95
CA ASN A 580 -5.66 -11.91 -23.41
C ASN A 580 -5.01 -12.22 -22.04
N GLN A 581 -5.54 -13.18 -21.28
CA GLN A 581 -4.92 -13.65 -20.03
C GLN A 581 -3.62 -14.46 -20.26
N LEU A 582 -3.39 -15.02 -21.44
CA LEU A 582 -2.11 -15.70 -21.72
C LEU A 582 -0.94 -14.70 -21.67
N GLN A 583 -1.15 -13.48 -22.16
CA GLN A 583 -0.16 -12.40 -22.15
C GLN A 583 -0.23 -11.62 -20.83
N GLY A 584 0.72 -11.87 -19.92
CA GLY A 584 0.82 -11.19 -18.62
C GLY A 584 -0.23 -11.63 -17.57
N GLY A 585 -1.33 -12.29 -17.94
CA GLY A 585 -2.47 -12.53 -17.03
C GLY A 585 -3.45 -11.35 -17.02
N HIS A 586 -4.39 -11.33 -16.08
CA HIS A 586 -5.24 -10.15 -15.89
C HIS A 586 -4.41 -8.88 -15.63
N ARG A 587 -4.93 -7.74 -16.07
CA ARG A 587 -4.48 -6.41 -15.63
C ARG A 587 -4.82 -6.25 -14.15
N TYR A 588 -3.81 -6.15 -13.29
CA TYR A 588 -3.93 -5.97 -11.84
C TYR A 588 -4.39 -4.56 -11.46
N ALA A 589 -3.84 -3.55 -12.14
CA ALA A 589 -4.10 -2.14 -11.88
C ALA A 589 -4.05 -1.31 -13.17
N THR A 590 -4.67 -0.14 -13.12
CA THR A 590 -4.69 0.85 -14.19
C THR A 590 -4.28 2.20 -13.61
N VAL A 591 -3.32 2.87 -14.24
CA VAL A 591 -3.06 4.31 -14.04
C VAL A 591 -3.67 5.05 -15.22
N LEU A 592 -4.68 5.87 -14.97
CA LEU A 592 -5.32 6.74 -15.96
C LEU A 592 -4.89 8.18 -15.72
N THR A 593 -4.01 8.70 -16.59
CA THR A 593 -3.56 10.09 -16.57
C THR A 593 -4.40 10.97 -17.50
N TYR A 594 -4.74 12.18 -17.07
CA TYR A 594 -5.44 13.16 -17.90
C TYR A 594 -4.44 14.13 -18.56
N LEU A 595 -4.51 14.26 -19.88
CA LEU A 595 -3.62 15.11 -20.67
C LEU A 595 -4.26 16.46 -21.07
N SER A 596 -5.56 16.63 -20.79
CA SER A 596 -6.27 17.90 -20.89
C SER A 596 -7.22 18.07 -19.70
N THR A 597 -7.52 19.33 -19.38
CA THR A 597 -8.65 19.67 -18.50
C THR A 597 -9.92 19.70 -19.33
N VAL A 598 -10.98 19.05 -18.85
CA VAL A 598 -12.30 19.05 -19.49
C VAL A 598 -13.20 20.06 -18.78
N GLU A 599 -13.83 20.95 -19.55
CA GLU A 599 -14.66 22.04 -19.02
C GLU A 599 -16.00 21.51 -18.48
N LYS A 600 -16.59 20.51 -19.15
CA LYS A 600 -17.82 19.87 -18.70
C LYS A 600 -17.96 18.42 -19.18
N GLY A 601 -18.37 17.54 -18.27
CA GLY A 601 -18.45 16.10 -18.55
C GLY A 601 -17.06 15.46 -18.58
N GLY A 602 -16.92 14.35 -19.32
CA GLY A 602 -15.63 13.67 -19.47
C GLY A 602 -15.07 13.06 -18.19
N GLU A 603 -15.83 12.99 -17.10
CA GLU A 603 -15.34 12.42 -15.83
C GLU A 603 -15.05 10.92 -15.98
N THR A 604 -14.11 10.40 -15.20
CA THR A 604 -13.99 8.95 -14.98
C THR A 604 -14.92 8.58 -13.82
N VAL A 605 -15.87 7.70 -14.07
CA VAL A 605 -16.90 7.31 -13.09
C VAL A 605 -16.81 5.82 -12.75
N PHE A 606 -16.99 5.49 -11.48
CA PHE A 606 -17.04 4.14 -10.93
C PHE A 606 -18.45 3.89 -10.35
N PRO A 607 -19.40 3.28 -11.11
CA PRO A 607 -20.79 3.14 -10.66
C PRO A 607 -21.00 2.17 -9.50
N ASN A 608 -20.04 1.28 -9.24
CA ASN A 608 -20.13 0.22 -8.22
C ASN A 608 -19.32 0.53 -6.94
N ALA A 609 -18.64 1.67 -6.84
CA ALA A 609 -17.76 1.97 -5.70
C ALA A 609 -18.56 2.21 -4.41
N GLU A 610 -18.17 1.60 -3.29
CA GLU A 610 -18.85 1.84 -2.00
C GLU A 610 -18.68 3.30 -1.55
N GLY A 611 -19.74 3.87 -0.95
CA GLY A 611 -19.73 5.21 -0.37
C GLY A 611 -19.79 6.36 -1.39
N TRP A 612 -20.01 6.08 -2.68
CA TRP A 612 -20.05 7.09 -3.75
C TRP A 612 -21.13 8.16 -3.56
N GLU A 613 -22.20 7.84 -2.83
CA GLU A 613 -23.28 8.74 -2.44
C GLU A 613 -22.80 9.84 -1.49
N SER A 614 -21.75 9.56 -0.70
CA SER A 614 -21.17 10.52 0.25
C SER A 614 -20.16 11.48 -0.38
N GLN A 615 -19.66 11.19 -1.60
CA GLN A 615 -18.74 12.09 -2.29
C GLN A 615 -19.45 13.41 -2.66
N PRO A 616 -18.97 14.57 -2.19
CA PRO A 616 -19.54 15.86 -2.55
C PRO A 616 -19.46 16.11 -4.06
N LYS A 617 -20.62 16.31 -4.70
CA LYS A 617 -20.73 16.64 -6.13
C LYS A 617 -21.49 17.94 -6.30
N ASP A 618 -20.79 18.96 -6.78
CA ASP A 618 -21.35 20.23 -7.22
C ASP A 618 -22.04 20.13 -8.60
N ASP A 619 -22.62 21.24 -9.08
CA ASP A 619 -23.31 21.31 -10.37
C ASP A 619 -22.40 21.31 -11.61
N SER A 620 -21.07 21.28 -11.43
CA SER A 620 -20.11 21.04 -12.52
C SER A 620 -19.75 19.55 -12.67
N PHE A 621 -20.35 18.64 -11.90
CA PHE A 621 -20.41 17.21 -12.24
C PHE A 621 -21.61 16.90 -13.13
N SER A 622 -21.39 16.10 -14.17
CA SER A 622 -22.41 15.63 -15.12
C SER A 622 -23.41 14.64 -14.50
N ASP A 623 -24.58 14.50 -15.13
CA ASP A 623 -25.61 13.50 -14.77
C ASP A 623 -25.16 12.05 -15.01
N CYS A 624 -23.99 11.84 -15.61
CA CYS A 624 -23.29 10.56 -15.66
C CYS A 624 -22.43 10.37 -14.40
N ALA A 625 -21.60 11.37 -14.06
CA ALA A 625 -20.75 11.35 -12.88
C ALA A 625 -21.55 11.33 -11.57
N LYS A 626 -22.75 11.91 -11.54
CA LYS A 626 -23.71 11.87 -10.42
C LYS A 626 -24.34 10.48 -10.19
N LYS A 627 -23.87 9.40 -10.83
CA LYS A 627 -24.34 8.00 -10.68
C LYS A 627 -23.23 7.02 -10.27
N GLY A 628 -22.17 7.52 -9.65
CA GLY A 628 -21.06 6.72 -9.14
C GLY A 628 -20.05 7.60 -8.41
N LEU A 629 -18.90 7.03 -8.07
CA LEU A 629 -17.76 7.79 -7.55
C LEU A 629 -17.01 8.36 -8.77
N ALA A 630 -16.74 9.66 -8.80
CA ALA A 630 -16.31 10.32 -10.03
C ALA A 630 -15.08 11.23 -9.86
N VAL A 631 -14.16 11.19 -10.82
CA VAL A 631 -12.99 12.07 -10.89
C VAL A 631 -13.06 12.90 -12.16
N LYS A 632 -12.98 14.24 -12.03
CA LYS A 632 -12.94 15.18 -13.15
C LYS A 632 -11.59 15.07 -13.87
N ALA A 633 -11.59 15.22 -15.19
CA ALA A 633 -10.36 15.23 -15.98
C ALA A 633 -9.71 16.63 -15.91
N VAL A 634 -8.52 16.70 -15.32
CA VAL A 634 -7.71 17.92 -15.13
C VAL A 634 -6.29 17.62 -15.60
N LYS A 635 -5.72 18.46 -16.47
CA LYS A 635 -4.41 18.22 -17.08
C LYS A 635 -3.33 17.99 -16.01
N GLY A 636 -2.54 16.92 -16.19
CA GLY A 636 -1.47 16.51 -15.28
C GLY A 636 -1.92 15.58 -14.15
N ASP A 637 -3.21 15.52 -13.80
CA ASP A 637 -3.72 14.66 -12.73
C ASP A 637 -3.86 13.20 -13.19
N SER A 638 -3.71 12.25 -12.26
CA SER A 638 -3.79 10.80 -12.51
C SER A 638 -4.64 10.07 -11.47
N VAL A 639 -5.32 9.01 -11.91
CA VAL A 639 -6.04 8.06 -11.05
C VAL A 639 -5.40 6.68 -11.16
N LEU A 640 -4.95 6.12 -10.04
CA LEU A 640 -4.59 4.72 -9.89
C LEU A 640 -5.81 3.98 -9.34
N PHE A 641 -6.26 2.92 -10.02
CA PHE A 641 -7.25 2.00 -9.48
C PHE A 641 -6.85 0.54 -9.70
N PHE A 642 -7.25 -0.32 -8.78
CA PHE A 642 -6.98 -1.75 -8.84
C PHE A 642 -8.19 -2.51 -9.38
N ASN A 643 -7.92 -3.41 -10.33
CA ASN A 643 -8.91 -4.24 -11.02
C ASN A 643 -9.08 -5.62 -10.34
N LEU A 644 -8.10 -6.04 -9.54
CA LEU A 644 -8.13 -7.25 -8.74
C LEU A 644 -7.97 -6.93 -7.25
N GLN A 645 -8.55 -7.78 -6.41
CA GLN A 645 -8.28 -7.84 -4.98
C GLN A 645 -6.85 -8.34 -4.70
N PRO A 646 -6.31 -8.15 -3.48
CA PRO A 646 -4.97 -8.60 -3.14
C PRO A 646 -4.78 -10.13 -3.15
N ASP A 647 -5.87 -10.93 -3.16
CA ASP A 647 -5.82 -12.39 -3.39
C ASP A 647 -5.87 -12.80 -4.87
N GLY A 648 -5.79 -11.84 -5.79
CA GLY A 648 -5.79 -12.06 -7.23
C GLY A 648 -7.18 -12.22 -7.86
N THR A 649 -8.26 -12.22 -7.08
CA THR A 649 -9.62 -12.30 -7.61
C THR A 649 -10.06 -10.99 -8.28
N PRO A 650 -10.80 -11.00 -9.41
CA PRO A 650 -11.33 -9.78 -10.02
C PRO A 650 -12.28 -9.01 -9.10
N ASP A 651 -12.09 -7.69 -8.98
CA ASP A 651 -12.92 -6.83 -8.15
C ASP A 651 -14.13 -6.30 -8.95
N PRO A 652 -15.37 -6.77 -8.70
CA PRO A 652 -16.55 -6.30 -9.43
C PRO A 652 -16.92 -4.83 -9.11
N LEU A 653 -16.29 -4.23 -8.10
CA LEU A 653 -16.45 -2.81 -7.78
C LEU A 653 -15.59 -1.91 -8.69
N SER A 654 -14.56 -2.48 -9.35
CA SER A 654 -13.67 -1.79 -10.33
C SER A 654 -14.35 -1.43 -11.67
N LEU A 655 -15.67 -1.66 -11.79
CA LEU A 655 -16.46 -1.25 -12.94
C LEU A 655 -16.34 0.27 -13.10
N HIS A 656 -15.80 0.72 -14.22
CA HIS A 656 -15.52 2.14 -14.47
C HIS A 656 -15.77 2.53 -15.93
N GLY A 657 -16.01 3.81 -16.19
CA GLY A 657 -16.21 4.34 -17.54
C GLY A 657 -15.78 5.79 -17.66
N SER A 658 -15.77 6.30 -18.89
CA SER A 658 -15.59 7.73 -19.19
C SER A 658 -16.93 8.32 -19.57
N CYS A 659 -17.45 9.21 -18.73
CA CYS A 659 -18.67 9.97 -19.03
C CYS A 659 -18.53 10.77 -20.34
N PRO A 660 -19.64 11.07 -21.03
CA PRO A 660 -19.61 11.86 -22.26
C PRO A 660 -18.94 13.22 -22.03
N VAL A 661 -18.07 13.64 -22.95
CA VAL A 661 -17.59 15.03 -22.98
C VAL A 661 -18.73 15.93 -23.44
N ILE A 662 -19.02 16.98 -22.68
CA ILE A 662 -20.10 17.95 -22.96
C ILE A 662 -19.50 19.26 -23.49
N GLU A 663 -18.34 19.67 -22.98
CA GLU A 663 -17.64 20.91 -23.31
C GLU A 663 -16.12 20.71 -23.16
N GLY A 664 -15.33 21.26 -24.10
CA GLY A 664 -13.91 20.96 -24.27
C GLY A 664 -13.62 19.63 -25.01
N GLU A 665 -12.39 19.12 -24.86
CA GLU A 665 -11.94 17.79 -25.32
C GLU A 665 -11.25 17.04 -24.17
N LYS A 666 -11.47 15.73 -24.05
CA LYS A 666 -10.73 14.86 -23.12
C LYS A 666 -9.58 14.16 -23.84
N TRP A 667 -8.36 14.46 -23.46
CA TRP A 667 -7.18 13.65 -23.78
C TRP A 667 -6.75 12.88 -22.53
N SER A 668 -6.39 11.61 -22.68
CA SER A 668 -6.00 10.75 -21.56
C SER A 668 -5.04 9.64 -21.96
N ALA A 669 -4.17 9.25 -21.03
CA ALA A 669 -3.21 8.17 -21.17
C ALA A 669 -3.44 7.09 -20.09
N PRO A 670 -4.31 6.08 -20.33
CA PRO A 670 -4.27 4.84 -19.55
C PRO A 670 -2.97 4.06 -19.77
N LYS A 671 -2.45 3.53 -18.67
CA LYS A 671 -1.35 2.58 -18.56
C LYS A 671 -1.82 1.40 -17.72
N TRP A 672 -1.96 0.26 -18.38
CA TRP A 672 -2.41 -0.99 -17.76
C TRP A 672 -1.22 -1.79 -17.24
N ILE A 673 -1.36 -2.46 -16.09
CA ILE A 673 -0.28 -3.20 -15.43
C ILE A 673 -0.78 -4.59 -15.03
N HIS A 674 -0.14 -5.64 -15.54
CA HIS A 674 -0.54 -7.04 -15.40
C HIS A 674 -0.02 -7.70 -14.11
N VAL A 675 -0.52 -8.89 -13.83
CA VAL A 675 -0.06 -9.75 -12.71
C VAL A 675 1.29 -10.46 -12.98
N ARG A 676 1.71 -10.57 -14.23
CA ARG A 676 3.03 -11.08 -14.69
C ARG A 676 3.59 -10.20 -15.80
N SER A 677 4.82 -10.46 -16.26
CA SER A 677 5.42 -9.70 -17.35
C SER A 677 4.61 -9.81 -18.64
N TYR A 678 4.35 -8.65 -19.26
CA TYR A 678 3.64 -8.49 -20.52
C TYR A 678 4.57 -8.69 -21.73
N ASP A 679 5.80 -8.18 -21.65
CA ASP A 679 6.77 -8.19 -22.75
C ASP A 679 7.31 -9.61 -23.03
N ASN A 680 7.59 -10.35 -21.94
CA ASN A 680 8.13 -11.71 -21.99
C ASN A 680 7.10 -12.78 -22.37
N ALA A 681 5.84 -12.41 -22.68
CA ALA A 681 4.91 -13.33 -23.34
C ALA A 681 5.45 -13.81 -24.71
N SER A 682 6.32 -13.01 -25.34
CA SER A 682 7.03 -13.39 -26.56
C SER A 682 8.06 -14.51 -26.36
N SER A 683 8.67 -14.64 -25.17
CA SER A 683 9.54 -15.77 -24.80
C SER A 683 8.80 -16.98 -24.22
N MET A 684 7.46 -16.91 -24.11
CA MET A 684 6.59 -18.06 -23.86
C MET A 684 5.90 -18.57 -25.14
N LYS A 685 6.33 -18.09 -26.33
CA LYS A 685 6.02 -18.75 -27.60
C LYS A 685 6.87 -20.01 -27.78
N GLN A 686 6.34 -21.15 -27.33
CA GLN A 686 6.69 -22.50 -27.77
C GLN A 686 8.19 -22.77 -28.00
N SER A 687 8.95 -22.94 -26.91
CA SER A 687 10.02 -23.94 -26.91
C SER A 687 9.38 -25.32 -26.68
N GLU A 688 8.92 -25.98 -27.74
CA GLU A 688 8.37 -27.34 -27.67
C GLU A 688 9.45 -28.42 -27.40
N GLU A 689 10.72 -28.03 -27.27
CA GLU A 689 11.79 -28.90 -26.77
C GLU A 689 11.84 -28.94 -25.24
N CYS A 690 11.23 -29.99 -24.69
CA CYS A 690 11.46 -30.43 -23.31
C CYS A 690 12.96 -30.54 -23.00
N SER A 691 13.41 -29.79 -22.01
CA SER A 691 14.82 -29.60 -21.68
C SER A 691 15.03 -29.58 -20.16
N ASP A 692 16.28 -29.78 -19.74
CA ASP A 692 16.70 -29.60 -18.35
C ASP A 692 17.39 -28.23 -18.24
N LEU A 693 16.94 -27.40 -17.31
CA LEU A 693 17.44 -26.04 -17.07
C LEU A 693 18.57 -25.97 -16.04
N SER A 694 18.99 -27.13 -15.51
CA SER A 694 20.10 -27.29 -14.57
C SER A 694 20.93 -28.53 -14.93
N GLU A 695 22.25 -28.39 -14.96
CA GLU A 695 23.20 -29.49 -15.20
C GLU A 695 23.06 -30.63 -14.17
N ASN A 696 22.52 -30.33 -12.98
CA ASN A 696 22.33 -31.29 -11.90
C ASN A 696 21.04 -32.12 -12.02
N CYS A 697 20.15 -31.81 -12.98
CA CYS A 697 18.84 -32.46 -13.10
C CYS A 697 18.91 -33.99 -13.18
N ALA A 698 19.90 -34.54 -13.89
CA ALA A 698 20.09 -35.99 -13.98
C ALA A 698 20.49 -36.63 -12.63
N ALA A 699 21.30 -35.94 -11.83
CA ALA A 699 21.71 -36.41 -10.50
C ALA A 699 20.57 -36.34 -9.48
N TRP A 700 19.76 -35.27 -9.53
CA TRP A 700 18.56 -35.13 -8.70
C TRP A 700 17.48 -36.14 -9.08
N ALA A 701 17.25 -36.38 -10.38
CA ALA A 701 16.34 -37.43 -10.87
C ALA A 701 16.79 -38.82 -10.42
N ALA A 702 18.09 -39.14 -10.54
CA ALA A 702 18.66 -40.39 -10.03
C ALA A 702 18.59 -40.54 -8.50
N SER A 703 18.46 -39.42 -7.77
CA SER A 703 18.26 -39.38 -6.31
C SER A 703 16.78 -39.50 -5.89
N GLY A 704 15.85 -39.54 -6.85
CA GLY A 704 14.40 -39.68 -6.60
C GLY A 704 13.62 -38.36 -6.54
N GLU A 705 14.26 -37.22 -6.78
CA GLU A 705 13.64 -35.89 -6.59
C GLU A 705 12.46 -35.61 -7.53
N CYS A 706 12.33 -36.34 -8.64
CA CYS A 706 11.14 -36.30 -9.49
C CYS A 706 9.84 -36.60 -8.71
N ASN A 707 9.91 -37.40 -7.64
CA ASN A 707 8.78 -37.69 -6.75
C ASN A 707 8.79 -36.79 -5.51
N ASN A 708 9.95 -36.59 -4.88
CA ASN A 708 10.05 -35.82 -3.62
C ASN A 708 9.79 -34.33 -3.82
N ASN A 709 10.13 -33.80 -5.00
CA ASN A 709 10.12 -32.38 -5.32
C ASN A 709 9.53 -32.15 -6.73
N ALA A 710 8.42 -32.83 -7.03
CA ALA A 710 7.78 -32.85 -8.34
C ALA A 710 7.46 -31.44 -8.88
N VAL A 711 7.07 -30.48 -8.04
CA VAL A 711 6.77 -29.10 -8.48
C VAL A 711 8.01 -28.37 -9.02
N TYR A 712 9.20 -28.59 -8.44
CA TYR A 712 10.43 -28.01 -8.98
C TYR A 712 10.98 -28.79 -10.17
N MET A 713 10.92 -30.13 -10.09
CA MET A 713 11.54 -31.01 -11.08
C MET A 713 10.71 -31.16 -12.36
N ILE A 714 9.39 -31.34 -12.21
CA ILE A 714 8.42 -31.64 -13.28
C ILE A 714 7.53 -30.43 -13.60
N GLY A 715 7.11 -29.68 -12.57
CA GLY A 715 6.24 -28.51 -12.72
C GLY A 715 4.78 -28.77 -12.32
N THR A 716 3.89 -27.95 -12.85
CA THR A 716 2.42 -28.01 -12.71
C THR A 716 1.74 -27.68 -14.05
N GLU A 717 0.42 -27.90 -14.14
CA GLU A 717 -0.42 -27.57 -15.31
C GLU A 717 -0.28 -26.10 -15.78
N ASP A 718 0.09 -25.18 -14.87
CA ASP A 718 0.31 -23.75 -15.14
C ASP A 718 1.78 -23.35 -15.41
N ALA A 719 2.76 -24.20 -15.10
CA ALA A 719 4.19 -23.84 -15.17
C ALA A 719 5.14 -25.06 -15.29
N PRO A 720 6.06 -25.11 -16.29
CA PRO A 720 7.00 -26.21 -16.45
C PRO A 720 8.09 -26.24 -15.36
N GLY A 721 8.50 -27.45 -14.97
CA GLY A 721 9.59 -27.69 -14.04
C GLY A 721 10.97 -27.47 -14.64
N GLN A 722 11.99 -27.42 -13.78
CA GLN A 722 13.39 -27.18 -14.17
C GLN A 722 14.08 -28.42 -14.76
N CYS A 723 13.52 -29.62 -14.57
CA CYS A 723 14.17 -30.91 -14.87
C CYS A 723 13.23 -31.90 -15.58
N GLN A 724 12.34 -31.39 -16.45
CA GLN A 724 11.29 -32.18 -17.08
C GLN A 724 11.85 -33.34 -17.93
N LYS A 725 13.00 -33.13 -18.57
CA LYS A 725 13.65 -34.12 -19.43
C LYS A 725 14.29 -35.23 -18.59
N SER A 726 15.05 -34.89 -17.54
CA SER A 726 15.63 -35.85 -16.60
C SER A 726 14.56 -36.64 -15.84
N CYS A 727 13.37 -36.09 -15.62
CA CYS A 727 12.23 -36.78 -15.01
C CYS A 727 11.28 -37.47 -16.01
N ASN A 728 11.60 -37.52 -17.31
CA ASN A 728 10.76 -38.09 -18.37
C ASN A 728 9.32 -37.53 -18.42
N ALA A 729 9.13 -36.28 -18.00
CA ALA A 729 7.83 -35.65 -17.78
C ALA A 729 7.46 -34.64 -18.89
N CYS A 730 7.97 -34.86 -20.10
CA CYS A 730 7.85 -33.99 -21.28
C CYS A 730 6.45 -33.96 -21.94
N SER A 731 5.40 -34.36 -21.23
CA SER A 731 4.06 -34.60 -21.79
C SER A 731 2.93 -34.42 -20.76
N LEU A 732 3.11 -33.46 -19.85
CA LEU A 732 2.11 -33.00 -18.87
C LEU A 732 1.62 -31.61 -19.27
#